data_AF-A0A4R0QXY6-F1
#
_entry.id   AF-A0A4R0QXY6-F1
#
_cell.length_a   1.000
_cell.length_b   1.000
_cell.length_c   1.000
_cell.angle_alpha   90.00
_cell.angle_beta   90.00
_cell.angle_gamma   90.00
#
_symmetry.space_group_name_H-M   'P 1'
#
loop_
_entity.id
_entity.type
_entity.pdbx_description
1 polymer ?
#
loop_
_entity_poly.entity_id
_entity_poly.type
_entity_poly.pdbx_seq_one_letter_code
_entity_poly.pdbx_strand_id
1 'polypeptide(L)'
;MFRKLLLMAFAAALAIPEASAAPFNSARIRRIIDGREVFIDKREAAVNQTADRGQELSTGRSRAEVLFDRRALGFLGNNSLIRLGEDCFRLDRGQVLINGPQNSCLGSKVLGIRGTTYVLSVREDGGYDLAVLSGEASVSDEEQGQQSDEKQPDILSLYPTLNPVIGIGSSAWGSNASGETLGEAAGLILGDASFFLPLSQSMGSSLLYSYSTGNTNFDGAWGASTELGYKWFNPNDRSISSLLIGYDGWDISGCFHSQLAVGGLWQRGRWQLGATGGVPLDGCLNNLGYAIGQLGIPIADVGDQSITLSLSPYLLRGIGDSYGGGRLGITVPVSNQLTVSAYGQYDDLLDTVIGGQINYRFATNGGFVRDPNLSQQGPASPLPWQAREFMTDRPMQVALGRSGTNKPSMPGSSPSTLGTLTSQAQSQSVVRLQAGEEATFSKEGMLLSQTKMSRERFSQLVIETMSGQNLLPESHVINLVYERLYGLPGRELLGILGSDWLIAARTPYPRLRGANNLVVPSDKLPKQQAQAEREEDKENEKGDDKEAQDQESQTEADKPESKPEPEAKPEPEPEPEPILLTYVCRAFSGNPDFSYYTGGVIGGNLSQATRFQTKSSSDASCSGRGAGSDGEETTVPQFL
;
A
#
# COMPACT_ATOMS: atom_id res chain seq x y z
N MET A 1 84.98 11.81 5.50
CA MET A 1 84.64 12.78 6.56
C MET A 1 83.26 12.44 7.11
N PHE A 2 83.15 12.31 8.44
CA PHE A 2 81.93 12.21 9.25
C PHE A 2 80.96 11.03 9.00
N ARG A 3 81.36 9.79 9.33
CA ARG A 3 80.91 9.06 10.54
C ARG A 3 80.51 9.90 11.78
N LYS A 4 79.42 9.47 12.42
CA LYS A 4 78.88 9.80 13.77
C LYS A 4 77.87 10.94 13.84
N LEU A 5 76.58 10.59 13.80
CA LEU A 5 75.53 11.14 14.69
C LEU A 5 74.19 10.48 14.34
N LEU A 6 73.81 9.43 15.09
CA LEU A 6 72.47 9.26 15.66
C LEU A 6 72.44 7.89 16.37
N LEU A 7 72.73 7.90 17.65
CA LEU A 7 72.54 6.78 18.55
C LEU A 7 72.13 7.42 19.87
N MET A 8 70.83 7.64 20.05
CA MET A 8 70.18 7.85 21.34
C MET A 8 68.67 7.98 21.17
N ALA A 9 67.97 7.17 21.98
CA ALA A 9 66.57 7.28 22.38
C ALA A 9 65.49 6.93 21.33
N PHE A 10 65.05 5.66 21.34
CA PHE A 10 63.63 5.32 21.33
C PHE A 10 63.45 3.87 21.83
N ALA A 11 63.63 3.69 23.14
CA ALA A 11 63.05 2.58 23.87
C ALA A 11 61.81 3.12 24.60
N ALA A 12 60.79 3.48 23.83
CA ALA A 12 59.44 3.68 24.37
C ALA A 12 58.73 2.34 24.21
N ALA A 13 58.39 1.75 25.34
CA ALA A 13 57.66 0.50 25.44
C ALA A 13 56.43 0.51 24.52
N LEU A 14 56.33 -0.51 23.67
CA LEU A 14 55.08 -0.94 23.05
C LEU A 14 54.17 -1.48 24.16
N ALA A 15 53.57 -0.58 24.93
CA ALA A 15 52.31 -0.89 25.59
C ALA A 15 51.25 -0.84 24.49
N ILE A 16 50.93 -2.01 23.93
CA ILE A 16 49.68 -2.18 23.18
C ILE A 16 48.58 -1.84 24.19
N PRO A 17 47.73 -0.83 23.95
CA PRO A 17 46.56 -0.67 24.80
C PRO A 17 45.75 -1.96 24.64
N GLU A 18 45.58 -2.69 25.74
CA GLU A 18 44.57 -3.74 25.82
C GLU A 18 43.25 -3.09 25.44
N ALA A 19 42.79 -3.39 24.23
CA ALA A 19 41.48 -2.99 23.76
C ALA A 19 40.48 -3.85 24.52
N SER A 20 40.11 -3.39 25.71
CA SER A 20 38.96 -3.89 26.44
C SER A 20 37.71 -3.68 25.58
N ALA A 21 36.87 -4.71 25.46
CA ALA A 21 35.57 -4.61 24.83
C ALA A 21 34.81 -3.44 25.46
N ALA A 22 34.34 -2.49 24.65
CA ALA A 22 33.71 -1.28 25.18
C ALA A 22 32.44 -1.68 25.97
N PRO A 23 32.43 -1.51 27.30
CA PRO A 23 31.24 -1.75 28.11
C PRO A 23 30.13 -0.81 27.66
N PHE A 24 28.89 -1.29 27.73
CA PHE A 24 27.74 -0.45 27.44
C PHE A 24 27.57 0.56 28.57
N ASN A 25 27.92 1.81 28.31
CA ASN A 25 28.06 2.85 29.33
C ASN A 25 26.84 3.76 29.42
N SER A 26 25.95 3.77 28.42
CA SER A 26 24.86 4.73 28.40
C SER A 26 23.56 4.20 27.80
N ALA A 27 22.45 4.64 28.40
CA ALA A 27 21.09 4.39 27.92
C ALA A 27 20.35 5.71 27.73
N ARG A 28 20.05 6.07 26.48
CA ARG A 28 19.32 7.30 26.16
C ARG A 28 17.83 7.04 26.03
N ILE A 29 17.01 7.79 26.75
CA ILE A 29 15.54 7.73 26.65
C ILE A 29 15.10 8.29 25.30
N ARG A 30 14.38 7.50 24.50
CA ARG A 30 13.83 7.91 23.21
C ARG A 30 12.35 8.24 23.25
N ARG A 31 11.61 7.57 24.12
CA ARG A 31 10.15 7.73 24.25
C ARG A 31 9.71 7.41 25.66
N ILE A 32 8.69 8.13 26.12
CA ILE A 32 7.97 7.85 27.37
C ILE A 32 6.49 7.71 26.99
N ILE A 33 5.83 6.68 27.51
CA ILE A 33 4.43 6.33 27.22
C ILE A 33 3.67 6.17 28.54
N ASP A 34 2.35 6.40 28.52
CA ASP A 34 1.43 6.19 29.65
C ASP A 34 1.69 7.09 30.86
N GLY A 35 2.42 8.20 30.68
CA GLY A 35 2.63 9.23 31.70
C GLY A 35 4.00 9.90 31.63
N ARG A 36 4.55 10.22 32.79
CA ARG A 36 5.89 10.84 32.97
C ARG A 36 6.74 10.10 34.01
N GLU A 37 6.27 8.97 34.51
CA GLU A 37 6.90 8.24 35.61
C GLU A 37 8.07 7.39 35.09
N VAL A 38 9.11 8.07 34.63
CA VAL A 38 10.40 7.49 34.23
C VAL A 38 11.47 8.26 34.99
N PHE A 39 12.40 7.56 35.61
CA PHE A 39 13.37 8.16 36.52
C PHE A 39 14.78 7.66 36.26
N ILE A 40 15.76 8.56 36.37
CA ILE A 40 17.19 8.25 36.42
C ILE A 40 17.67 8.61 37.83
N ASP A 41 18.18 7.64 38.58
CA ASP A 41 18.55 7.78 40.00
C ASP A 41 17.45 8.46 40.83
N LYS A 42 16.20 7.99 40.66
CA LYS A 42 14.99 8.52 41.33
C LYS A 42 14.61 9.96 40.98
N ARG A 43 15.24 10.56 39.97
CA ARG A 43 14.86 11.88 39.44
C ARG A 43 14.09 11.71 38.15
N GLU A 44 12.96 12.41 38.02
CA GLU A 44 12.12 12.34 36.81
C GLU A 44 12.95 12.69 35.58
N ALA A 45 12.88 11.81 34.59
CA ALA A 45 13.68 11.86 33.40
C ALA A 45 12.86 12.27 32.18
N ALA A 46 13.49 13.01 31.27
CA ALA A 46 12.86 13.49 30.05
C ALA A 46 13.39 12.74 28.82
N VAL A 47 12.63 12.82 27.72
CA VAL A 47 13.08 12.31 26.41
C VAL A 47 14.43 12.96 26.03
N ASN A 48 15.33 12.16 25.47
CA ASN A 48 16.73 12.46 25.14
C ASN A 48 17.70 12.58 26.32
N GLN A 49 17.25 12.43 27.57
CA GLN A 49 18.19 12.26 28.69
C GLN A 49 18.87 10.90 28.62
N THR A 50 20.10 10.85 29.15
CA THR A 50 20.95 9.67 29.11
C THR A 50 21.27 9.26 30.54
N ALA A 51 21.05 7.99 30.85
CA ALA A 51 21.55 7.36 32.06
C ALA A 51 22.93 6.78 31.77
N ASP A 52 23.90 7.12 32.60
CA ASP A 52 25.27 6.65 32.52
C ASP A 52 25.48 5.39 33.38
N ARG A 53 26.64 4.77 33.21
CA ARG A 53 27.03 3.56 33.91
C ARG A 53 26.88 3.69 35.43
N GLY A 54 26.34 2.65 36.06
CA GLY A 54 26.08 2.60 37.51
C GLY A 54 24.79 3.30 37.94
N GLN A 55 24.16 4.08 37.07
CA GLN A 55 22.87 4.71 37.36
C GLN A 55 21.71 3.71 37.25
N GLU A 56 20.65 4.03 37.97
CA GLU A 56 19.39 3.30 37.99
C GLU A 56 18.39 3.97 37.06
N LEU A 57 17.83 3.20 36.12
CA LEU A 57 16.70 3.63 35.31
C LEU A 57 15.46 2.88 35.76
N SER A 58 14.41 3.62 36.11
CA SER A 58 13.17 3.06 36.59
C SER A 58 11.93 3.65 35.95
N THR A 59 10.86 2.86 35.92
CA THR A 59 9.53 3.27 35.47
C THR A 59 8.52 3.03 36.60
N GLY A 60 7.52 3.90 36.69
CA GLY A 60 6.34 3.70 37.54
C GLY A 60 5.18 3.13 36.72
N ARG A 61 4.08 3.85 36.61
CA ARG A 61 2.95 3.52 35.73
C ARG A 61 3.22 3.73 34.24
N SER A 62 4.32 4.42 33.92
CA SER A 62 4.74 4.70 32.56
C SER A 62 5.62 3.59 31.99
N ARG A 63 5.79 3.61 30.66
CA ARG A 63 6.73 2.76 29.91
C ARG A 63 7.75 3.65 29.22
N ALA A 64 8.92 3.11 28.92
CA ALA A 64 9.99 3.87 28.28
C ALA A 64 10.66 3.08 27.17
N GLU A 65 11.00 3.76 26.07
CA GLU A 65 11.97 3.27 25.09
C GLU A 65 13.34 3.85 25.39
N VAL A 66 14.35 3.00 25.40
CA VAL A 66 15.74 3.37 25.61
C VAL A 66 16.64 2.83 24.51
N LEU A 67 17.72 3.57 24.24
CA LEU A 67 18.75 3.23 23.28
C LEU A 67 20.07 3.02 24.02
N PHE A 68 20.58 1.79 24.01
CA PHE A 68 21.84 1.40 24.64
C PHE A 68 22.99 1.57 23.66
N ASP A 69 23.78 2.64 23.83
CA ASP A 69 24.95 3.02 23.00
C ASP A 69 24.79 2.78 21.49
N ARG A 70 23.56 2.96 20.97
CA ARG A 70 23.18 2.69 19.58
C ARG A 70 23.41 1.25 19.08
N ARG A 71 23.57 0.27 19.97
CA ARG A 71 23.67 -1.16 19.57
C ARG A 71 22.43 -1.97 19.95
N ALA A 72 21.62 -1.51 20.91
CA ALA A 72 20.36 -2.16 21.25
C ALA A 72 19.26 -1.16 21.61
N LEU A 73 18.02 -1.58 21.43
CA LEU A 73 16.82 -0.89 21.90
C LEU A 73 16.21 -1.68 23.06
N GLY A 74 15.74 -0.98 24.08
CA GLY A 74 15.00 -1.56 25.19
C GLY A 74 13.65 -0.90 25.39
N PHE A 75 12.60 -1.69 25.60
CA PHE A 75 11.30 -1.21 26.05
C PHE A 75 11.09 -1.65 27.49
N LEU A 76 11.16 -0.70 28.42
CA LEU A 76 10.84 -0.92 29.83
C LEU A 76 9.33 -0.90 30.01
N GLY A 77 8.80 -1.96 30.61
CA GLY A 77 7.41 -2.08 31.02
C GLY A 77 7.10 -1.21 32.25
N ASN A 78 5.91 -1.39 32.81
CA ASN A 78 5.51 -0.69 34.03
C ASN A 78 6.30 -1.22 35.24
N ASN A 79 6.53 -0.37 36.24
CA ASN A 79 7.17 -0.70 37.51
C ASN A 79 8.52 -1.42 37.34
N SER A 80 9.25 -1.08 36.29
CA SER A 80 10.48 -1.76 35.89
C SER A 80 11.70 -1.01 36.41
N LEU A 81 12.73 -1.76 36.77
CA LEU A 81 13.95 -1.25 37.37
C LEU A 81 15.15 -1.91 36.75
N ILE A 82 15.97 -1.16 36.03
CA ILE A 82 17.24 -1.64 35.50
C ILE A 82 18.41 -0.87 36.10
N ARG A 83 19.52 -1.58 36.29
CA ARG A 83 20.81 -0.99 36.65
C ARG A 83 21.81 -1.26 35.54
N LEU A 84 22.48 -0.21 35.08
CA LEU A 84 23.51 -0.29 34.05
C LEU A 84 24.83 -0.77 34.68
N GLY A 85 25.29 -1.96 34.32
CA GLY A 85 26.55 -2.57 34.77
C GLY A 85 27.69 -2.42 33.75
N GLU A 86 28.87 -2.98 34.05
CA GLU A 86 30.01 -2.97 33.12
C GLU A 86 29.76 -3.90 31.92
N ASP A 87 29.44 -5.17 32.18
CA ASP A 87 29.37 -6.20 31.13
C ASP A 87 27.93 -6.57 30.71
N CYS A 88 26.96 -6.23 31.56
CA CYS A 88 25.54 -6.55 31.37
C CYS A 88 24.68 -5.51 32.12
N PHE A 89 23.43 -5.35 31.71
CA PHE A 89 22.45 -4.69 32.57
C PHE A 89 21.80 -5.74 33.50
N ARG A 90 21.30 -5.29 34.66
CA ARG A 90 20.55 -6.14 35.58
C ARG A 90 19.13 -5.61 35.72
N LEU A 91 18.15 -6.49 35.53
CA LEU A 91 16.74 -6.20 35.79
C LEU A 91 16.43 -6.58 37.25
N ASP A 92 16.20 -5.57 38.09
CA ASP A 92 15.92 -5.76 39.52
C ASP A 92 14.42 -5.97 39.79
N ARG A 93 13.54 -5.47 38.89
CA ARG A 93 12.09 -5.62 38.96
C ARG A 93 11.44 -5.36 37.61
N GLY A 94 10.27 -5.96 37.38
CA GLY A 94 9.37 -5.63 36.27
C GLY A 94 9.72 -6.43 35.02
N GLN A 95 9.59 -5.79 33.86
CA GLN A 95 9.78 -6.42 32.56
C GLN A 95 10.50 -5.48 31.59
N VAL A 96 11.38 -6.05 30.77
CA VAL A 96 12.03 -5.33 29.67
C VAL A 96 12.03 -6.20 28.41
N LEU A 97 11.63 -5.61 27.28
CA LEU A 97 11.92 -6.16 25.96
C LEU A 97 13.23 -5.56 25.46
N ILE A 98 14.11 -6.38 24.91
CA ILE A 98 15.37 -5.95 24.33
C ILE A 98 15.44 -6.43 22.89
N ASN A 99 15.81 -5.52 21.99
CA ASN A 99 16.11 -5.79 20.60
C ASN A 99 17.57 -5.44 20.32
N GLY A 100 18.34 -6.45 19.93
CA GLY A 100 19.76 -6.33 19.64
C GLY A 100 20.66 -7.04 20.66
N PRO A 101 21.98 -7.01 20.41
CA PRO A 101 23.00 -7.75 21.15
C PRO A 101 23.35 -7.08 22.49
N GLN A 102 22.38 -7.03 23.40
CA GLN A 102 22.57 -6.48 24.74
C GLN A 102 22.55 -7.59 25.78
N ASN A 103 23.71 -7.87 26.39
CA ASN A 103 23.78 -8.87 27.44
C ASN A 103 23.02 -8.42 28.70
N SER A 104 22.35 -9.39 29.33
CA SER A 104 21.64 -9.21 30.59
C SER A 104 22.15 -10.20 31.64
N CYS A 105 22.31 -9.74 32.88
CA CYS A 105 22.68 -10.62 33.98
C CYS A 105 21.45 -11.25 34.63
N LEU A 106 21.52 -12.57 34.83
CA LEU A 106 20.51 -13.41 35.49
C LEU A 106 21.17 -14.06 36.71
N GLY A 107 21.24 -13.33 37.83
CA GLY A 107 21.99 -13.79 39.00
C GLY A 107 23.49 -13.85 38.71
N SER A 108 24.07 -15.06 38.72
CA SER A 108 25.49 -15.30 38.38
C SER A 108 25.72 -15.75 36.93
N LYS A 109 24.66 -15.80 36.11
CA LYS A 109 24.72 -16.18 34.69
C LYS A 109 24.55 -14.96 33.80
N VAL A 110 25.09 -15.03 32.60
CA VAL A 110 24.93 -14.01 31.55
C VAL A 110 24.05 -14.58 30.45
N LEU A 111 23.03 -13.81 30.08
CA LEU A 111 22.28 -13.98 28.85
C LEU A 111 23.09 -13.36 27.72
N GLY A 112 23.76 -14.21 26.94
CA GLY A 112 24.51 -13.87 25.73
C GLY A 112 23.61 -13.96 24.50
N ILE A 113 23.69 -12.94 23.65
CA ILE A 113 22.64 -12.67 22.66
C ILE A 113 23.23 -12.38 21.28
N ARG A 114 22.71 -13.07 20.26
CA ARG A 114 23.10 -12.85 18.86
C ARG A 114 21.90 -12.39 18.04
N GLY A 115 21.73 -11.08 17.89
CA GLY A 115 20.70 -10.50 17.02
C GLY A 115 19.30 -11.03 17.33
N THR A 116 18.88 -10.94 18.60
CA THR A 116 17.58 -11.44 19.04
C THR A 116 16.71 -10.33 19.57
N THR A 117 15.41 -10.57 19.52
CA THR A 117 14.43 -9.86 20.33
C THR A 117 13.89 -10.78 21.39
N TYR A 118 14.06 -10.40 22.67
CA TYR A 118 13.58 -11.19 23.81
C TYR A 118 12.91 -10.30 24.84
N VAL A 119 12.10 -10.91 25.68
CA VAL A 119 11.46 -10.29 26.84
C VAL A 119 11.97 -10.97 28.09
N LEU A 120 12.45 -10.16 29.04
CA LEU A 120 12.89 -10.60 30.35
C LEU A 120 11.99 -10.01 31.43
N SER A 121 11.47 -10.84 32.32
CA SER A 121 10.66 -10.45 33.46
C SER A 121 11.23 -10.99 34.77
N VAL A 122 11.06 -10.25 35.87
CA VAL A 122 11.37 -10.72 37.23
C VAL A 122 10.10 -11.19 37.91
N ARG A 123 10.13 -12.42 38.45
CA ARG A 123 9.03 -13.03 39.21
C ARG A 123 9.02 -12.56 40.66
N GLU A 124 7.89 -12.74 41.34
CA GLU A 124 7.73 -12.37 42.76
C GLU A 124 8.70 -13.11 43.68
N ASP A 125 9.04 -14.36 43.33
CA ASP A 125 10.03 -15.15 44.03
C ASP A 125 11.47 -14.74 43.70
N GLY A 126 11.69 -13.68 42.90
CA GLY A 126 12.98 -13.20 42.44
C GLY A 126 13.62 -14.03 41.32
N GLY A 127 12.95 -15.07 40.82
CA GLY A 127 13.36 -15.76 39.60
C GLY A 127 13.14 -14.92 38.34
N TYR A 128 13.56 -15.44 37.19
CA TYR A 128 13.45 -14.76 35.91
C TYR A 128 12.62 -15.57 34.91
N ASP A 129 11.79 -14.89 34.12
CA ASP A 129 11.14 -15.47 32.94
C ASP A 129 11.74 -14.83 31.69
N LEU A 130 12.20 -15.67 30.76
CA LEU A 130 12.83 -15.27 29.51
C LEU A 130 12.04 -15.84 28.34
N ALA A 131 11.51 -14.97 27.49
CA ALA A 131 10.79 -15.34 26.27
C ALA A 131 11.51 -14.80 25.04
N VAL A 132 11.76 -15.63 24.04
CA VAL A 132 12.45 -15.22 22.80
C VAL A 132 11.43 -15.04 21.67
N LEU A 133 11.30 -13.82 21.15
CA LEU A 133 10.37 -13.46 20.07
C LEU A 133 10.99 -13.64 18.67
N SER A 134 12.31 -13.43 18.55
CA SER A 134 13.08 -13.55 17.31
C SER A 134 14.53 -13.90 17.64
N GLY A 135 15.18 -14.71 16.80
CA GLY A 135 16.59 -15.12 16.96
C GLY A 135 16.82 -16.29 17.93
N GLU A 136 18.04 -16.38 18.48
CA GLU A 136 18.48 -17.41 19.44
C GLU A 136 19.22 -16.79 20.63
N ALA A 137 18.79 -17.10 21.85
CA ALA A 137 19.40 -16.61 23.07
C ALA A 137 20.14 -17.75 23.80
N SER A 138 21.27 -17.43 24.44
CA SER A 138 22.07 -18.39 25.20
C SER A 138 22.34 -17.90 26.61
N VAL A 139 22.15 -18.74 27.62
CA VAL A 139 22.46 -18.44 29.02
C VAL A 139 23.66 -19.28 29.44
N SER A 140 24.74 -18.63 29.86
CA SER A 140 26.01 -19.28 30.25
C SER A 140 26.63 -18.60 31.48
N ASP A 141 27.71 -19.19 32.01
CA ASP A 141 28.55 -18.52 33.00
C ASP A 141 29.23 -17.26 32.39
N GLU A 142 29.51 -16.25 33.25
CA GLU A 142 30.08 -14.95 32.87
C GLU A 142 31.32 -15.06 31.97
N GLU A 143 32.22 -16.00 32.26
CA GLU A 143 33.48 -16.20 31.52
C GLU A 143 33.30 -16.74 30.09
N GLN A 144 32.13 -17.30 29.75
CA GLN A 144 31.84 -17.88 28.43
C GLN A 144 30.87 -17.03 27.59
N GLY A 145 30.24 -16.01 28.18
CA GLY A 145 29.27 -15.12 27.52
C GLY A 145 29.88 -14.05 26.62
N GLN A 146 31.21 -13.87 26.67
CA GLN A 146 31.94 -12.91 25.84
C GLN A 146 32.40 -13.56 24.52
N GLN A 147 31.54 -13.57 23.51
CA GLN A 147 31.96 -13.84 22.13
C GLN A 147 31.13 -13.05 21.11
N SER A 148 31.67 -11.91 20.64
CA SER A 148 32.08 -11.70 19.23
C SER A 148 32.56 -10.25 19.01
N ASP A 149 33.86 -10.10 18.70
CA ASP A 149 34.55 -8.87 18.24
C ASP A 149 34.17 -8.47 16.80
N GLU A 150 32.96 -8.80 16.36
CA GLU A 150 32.49 -8.29 15.08
C GLU A 150 31.99 -6.86 15.29
N LYS A 151 32.40 -5.95 14.40
CA LYS A 151 32.02 -4.54 14.42
C LYS A 151 30.51 -4.43 14.31
N GLN A 152 29.85 -4.46 15.46
CA GLN A 152 28.43 -4.67 15.55
C GLN A 152 27.70 -3.48 14.92
N PRO A 153 26.76 -3.73 13.99
CA PRO A 153 26.07 -2.66 13.30
C PRO A 153 25.27 -1.81 14.29
N ASP A 154 25.16 -0.51 13.99
CA ASP A 154 24.27 0.39 14.70
C ASP A 154 22.82 -0.13 14.58
N ILE A 155 22.13 -0.33 15.70
CA ILE A 155 20.76 -0.87 15.74
C ILE A 155 19.80 -0.03 14.91
N LEU A 156 20.07 1.27 14.80
CA LEU A 156 19.26 2.19 14.00
C LEU A 156 19.48 2.01 12.49
N SER A 157 20.56 1.35 12.07
CA SER A 157 20.81 0.98 10.68
C SER A 157 20.11 -0.32 10.27
N LEU A 158 19.57 -1.07 11.24
CA LEU A 158 18.86 -2.33 11.00
C LEU A 158 17.37 -2.13 10.69
N TYR A 159 16.88 -0.88 10.67
CA TYR A 159 15.50 -0.61 10.28
C TYR A 159 15.24 -0.98 8.81
N PRO A 160 14.10 -1.62 8.48
CA PRO A 160 13.74 -1.91 7.10
C PRO A 160 13.62 -0.65 6.25
N THR A 161 14.19 -0.69 5.05
CA THR A 161 14.16 0.41 4.08
C THR A 161 13.36 0.04 2.84
N LEU A 162 12.76 1.03 2.18
CA LEU A 162 12.01 0.80 0.95
C LEU A 162 12.94 0.85 -0.27
N ASN A 163 12.71 -0.05 -1.24
CA ASN A 163 13.38 0.01 -2.53
C ASN A 163 12.57 0.86 -3.53
N PRO A 164 13.22 1.44 -4.55
CA PRO A 164 12.51 1.98 -5.71
C PRO A 164 11.62 0.92 -6.36
N VAL A 165 10.45 1.34 -6.82
CA VAL A 165 9.44 0.46 -7.41
C VAL A 165 9.04 0.98 -8.77
N ILE A 166 9.00 0.07 -9.75
CA ILE A 166 8.42 0.32 -11.06
C ILE A 166 7.05 -0.35 -11.08
N GLY A 167 6.05 0.36 -11.57
CA GLY A 167 4.71 -0.17 -11.81
C GLY A 167 4.38 -0.10 -13.29
N ILE A 168 3.61 -1.07 -13.74
CA ILE A 168 3.01 -1.10 -15.07
C ILE A 168 1.55 -1.50 -14.88
N GLY A 169 0.65 -0.77 -15.51
CA GLY A 169 -0.76 -1.04 -15.42
C GLY A 169 -1.49 -0.84 -16.74
N SER A 170 -2.76 -1.23 -16.71
CA SER A 170 -3.73 -0.88 -17.72
C SER A 170 -5.06 -0.57 -17.03
N SER A 171 -5.80 0.37 -17.60
CA SER A 171 -7.15 0.68 -17.17
C SER A 171 -8.07 0.81 -18.37
N ALA A 172 -9.30 0.32 -18.21
CA ALA A 172 -10.36 0.43 -19.21
C ALA A 172 -11.61 1.01 -18.54
N TRP A 173 -12.36 1.81 -19.27
CA TRP A 173 -13.65 2.32 -18.81
C TRP A 173 -14.62 2.51 -19.97
N GLY A 174 -15.91 2.47 -19.65
CA GLY A 174 -17.01 2.81 -20.55
C GLY A 174 -17.95 3.81 -19.86
N SER A 175 -18.52 4.72 -20.65
CA SER A 175 -19.51 5.72 -20.21
C SER A 175 -20.69 5.72 -21.17
N ASN A 176 -21.87 6.07 -20.69
CA ASN A 176 -23.05 6.34 -21.53
C ASN A 176 -23.21 7.84 -21.88
N ALA A 177 -22.22 8.68 -21.58
CA ALA A 177 -22.31 10.13 -21.79
C ALA A 177 -22.44 10.54 -23.27
N SER A 178 -22.00 9.71 -24.22
CA SER A 178 -22.15 9.94 -25.67
C SER A 178 -23.53 9.58 -26.22
N GLY A 179 -24.45 9.07 -25.39
CA GLY A 179 -25.75 8.55 -25.83
C GLY A 179 -25.72 7.11 -26.37
N GLU A 180 -24.55 6.48 -26.41
CA GLU A 180 -24.39 5.08 -26.79
C GLU A 180 -24.56 4.13 -25.60
N THR A 181 -24.91 2.86 -25.88
CA THR A 181 -25.08 1.84 -24.84
C THR A 181 -23.75 1.53 -24.15
N LEU A 182 -23.76 1.38 -22.81
CA LEU A 182 -22.64 0.85 -22.01
C LEU A 182 -22.10 -0.45 -22.64
N GLY A 183 -20.97 -0.38 -23.34
CA GLY A 183 -20.42 -1.55 -24.05
C GLY A 183 -19.23 -1.24 -24.97
N GLU A 184 -19.18 -0.05 -25.57
CA GLU A 184 -17.97 0.40 -26.26
C GLU A 184 -16.99 1.00 -25.23
N ALA A 185 -15.71 0.62 -25.30
CA ALA A 185 -14.68 1.15 -24.42
C ALA A 185 -14.45 2.63 -24.80
N ALA A 186 -15.21 3.53 -24.18
CA ALA A 186 -15.11 4.97 -24.39
C ALA A 186 -13.73 5.53 -23.99
N GLY A 187 -12.93 4.79 -23.21
CA GLY A 187 -11.50 5.01 -23.12
C GLY A 187 -10.71 3.80 -22.64
N LEU A 188 -9.57 3.58 -23.28
CA LEU A 188 -8.63 2.53 -22.95
C LEU A 188 -7.25 3.14 -22.74
N ILE A 189 -6.68 2.96 -21.55
CA ILE A 189 -5.28 3.30 -21.26
C ILE A 189 -4.52 1.99 -21.21
N LEU A 190 -3.79 1.74 -22.29
CA LEU A 190 -3.03 0.51 -22.50
C LEU A 190 -1.64 0.57 -21.86
N GLY A 191 -1.08 1.77 -21.68
CA GLY A 191 0.23 1.98 -21.06
C GLY A 191 0.15 2.91 -19.86
N ASP A 192 -0.01 2.36 -18.65
CA ASP A 192 0.36 3.04 -17.41
C ASP A 192 1.75 2.56 -17.01
N ALA A 193 2.69 3.48 -16.87
CA ALA A 193 3.99 3.23 -16.30
C ALA A 193 4.18 4.14 -15.10
N SER A 194 4.66 3.60 -13.99
CA SER A 194 4.87 4.37 -12.76
C SER A 194 6.22 4.09 -12.13
N PHE A 195 6.75 5.07 -11.43
CA PHE A 195 8.00 4.98 -10.70
C PHE A 195 7.84 5.61 -9.33
N PHE A 196 8.08 4.81 -8.29
CA PHE A 196 8.05 5.23 -6.89
C PHE A 196 9.48 5.23 -6.35
N LEU A 197 9.91 6.38 -5.83
CA LEU A 197 11.25 6.59 -5.31
C LEU A 197 11.20 7.08 -3.86
N PRO A 198 11.61 6.25 -2.88
CA PRO A 198 11.91 6.71 -1.53
C PRO A 198 13.05 7.73 -1.55
N LEU A 199 12.80 8.95 -1.07
CA LEU A 199 13.80 10.03 -1.03
C LEU A 199 14.48 10.10 0.34
N SER A 200 13.70 9.94 1.41
CA SER A 200 14.21 9.91 2.78
C SER A 200 13.28 9.09 3.67
N GLN A 201 13.84 8.31 4.58
CA GLN A 201 13.10 7.47 5.50
C GLN A 201 13.73 7.56 6.89
N SER A 202 12.90 7.69 7.93
CA SER A 202 13.36 7.73 9.32
C SER A 202 12.84 6.51 10.06
N MET A 203 13.73 5.61 10.50
CA MET A 203 13.54 4.59 11.56
C MET A 203 12.13 3.96 11.65
N GLY A 204 11.54 3.60 10.51
CA GLY A 204 10.18 3.03 10.46
C GLY A 204 9.03 3.96 10.86
N SER A 205 9.23 5.28 10.97
CA SER A 205 8.21 6.23 11.43
C SER A 205 7.81 7.27 10.40
N SER A 206 8.66 7.61 9.43
CA SER A 206 8.29 8.54 8.37
C SER A 206 8.99 8.25 7.04
N LEU A 207 8.37 8.74 5.96
CA LEU A 207 8.82 8.57 4.59
C LEU A 207 8.52 9.83 3.77
N LEU A 208 9.53 10.37 3.14
CA LEU A 208 9.41 11.29 2.00
C LEU A 208 9.66 10.50 0.72
N TYR A 209 8.76 10.60 -0.24
CA TYR A 209 8.87 9.90 -1.52
C TYR A 209 8.51 10.82 -2.69
N SER A 210 8.99 10.43 -3.87
CA SER A 210 8.49 10.92 -5.15
C SER A 210 7.80 9.77 -5.88
N TYR A 211 6.71 10.09 -6.56
CA TYR A 211 6.00 9.15 -7.40
C TYR A 211 5.65 9.81 -8.72
N SER A 212 5.99 9.18 -9.84
CA SER A 212 5.69 9.71 -11.17
C SER A 212 4.98 8.64 -11.99
N THR A 213 4.00 9.05 -12.78
CA THR A 213 3.28 8.19 -13.72
C THR A 213 3.32 8.76 -15.12
N GLY A 214 3.33 7.89 -16.12
CA GLY A 214 3.10 8.19 -17.52
C GLY A 214 1.97 7.32 -18.03
N ASN A 215 1.05 7.92 -18.76
CA ASN A 215 -0.19 7.29 -19.22
C ASN A 215 -0.39 7.58 -20.70
N THR A 216 -0.79 6.59 -21.48
CA THR A 216 -1.15 6.77 -22.89
C THR A 216 -2.19 5.77 -23.38
N ASN A 217 -3.02 6.19 -24.32
CA ASN A 217 -3.90 5.32 -25.10
C ASN A 217 -3.27 4.86 -26.43
N PHE A 218 -2.04 5.30 -26.76
CA PHE A 218 -1.35 5.11 -28.04
C PHE A 218 -2.05 5.69 -29.28
N ASP A 219 -3.09 6.49 -29.10
CA ASP A 219 -3.94 7.04 -30.17
C ASP A 219 -4.07 8.57 -30.04
N GLY A 220 -2.98 9.24 -29.64
CA GLY A 220 -2.90 10.70 -29.58
C GLY A 220 -3.17 11.33 -28.21
N ALA A 221 -3.54 10.56 -27.19
CA ALA A 221 -3.61 11.06 -25.81
C ALA A 221 -2.43 10.53 -24.98
N TRP A 222 -1.76 11.45 -24.29
CA TRP A 222 -0.72 11.11 -23.33
C TRP A 222 -0.78 12.06 -22.13
N GLY A 223 -0.38 11.54 -20.98
CA GLY A 223 -0.32 12.30 -19.74
C GLY A 223 0.83 11.85 -18.87
N ALA A 224 1.32 12.77 -18.06
CA ALA A 224 2.30 12.51 -17.03
C ALA A 224 1.87 13.17 -15.73
N SER A 225 2.06 12.46 -14.63
CA SER A 225 1.89 13.02 -13.30
C SER A 225 3.16 12.85 -12.49
N THR A 226 3.42 13.78 -11.58
CA THR A 226 4.49 13.64 -10.60
C THR A 226 4.01 14.19 -9.27
N GLU A 227 4.32 13.50 -8.19
CA GLU A 227 3.99 13.90 -6.83
C GLU A 227 5.17 13.76 -5.89
N LEU A 228 5.15 14.62 -4.87
CA LEU A 228 5.95 14.51 -3.67
C LEU A 228 4.99 14.21 -2.52
N GLY A 229 5.23 13.11 -1.82
CA GLY A 229 4.41 12.70 -0.70
C GLY A 229 5.22 12.53 0.56
N TYR A 230 4.62 12.89 1.69
CA TYR A 230 5.17 12.67 3.02
C TYR A 230 4.21 11.83 3.84
N LYS A 231 4.70 10.74 4.44
CA LYS A 231 3.92 9.85 5.32
C LYS A 231 4.57 9.74 6.67
N TRP A 232 3.77 9.62 7.72
CA TRP A 232 4.26 9.33 9.06
C TRP A 232 3.32 8.40 9.83
N PHE A 233 3.92 7.60 10.70
CA PHE A 233 3.27 6.63 11.56
C PHE A 233 3.23 7.16 13.00
N ASN A 234 2.06 7.09 13.62
CA ASN A 234 1.87 7.36 15.03
C ASN A 234 1.70 6.03 15.79
N PRO A 235 2.66 5.63 16.63
CA PRO A 235 2.57 4.36 17.33
C PRO A 235 1.51 4.33 18.43
N ASN A 236 1.08 5.48 18.98
CA ASN A 236 0.11 5.54 20.09
C ASN A 236 -1.26 4.99 19.69
N ASP A 237 -1.74 5.36 18.50
CA ASP A 237 -3.04 4.94 17.99
C ASP A 237 -2.93 4.04 16.76
N ARG A 238 -1.69 3.77 16.31
CA ARG A 238 -1.33 3.03 15.09
C ARG A 238 -1.93 3.67 13.84
N SER A 239 -2.06 4.99 13.85
CA SER A 239 -2.52 5.74 12.68
C SER A 239 -1.37 6.08 11.76
N ILE A 240 -1.69 6.20 10.49
CA ILE A 240 -0.77 6.58 9.42
C ILE A 240 -1.38 7.81 8.77
N SER A 241 -0.62 8.88 8.72
CA SER A 241 -1.05 10.11 8.07
C SER A 241 -0.14 10.39 6.89
N SER A 242 -0.71 11.03 5.87
CA SER A 242 0.03 11.36 4.66
C SER A 242 -0.47 12.65 4.05
N LEU A 243 0.46 13.37 3.43
CA LEU A 243 0.24 14.56 2.65
C LEU A 243 0.86 14.36 1.27
N LEU A 244 0.22 14.93 0.25
CA LEU A 244 0.74 14.96 -1.10
C LEU A 244 0.67 16.38 -1.68
N ILE A 245 1.64 16.67 -2.54
CA ILE A 245 1.55 17.73 -3.54
C ILE A 245 1.95 17.12 -4.88
N GLY A 246 1.14 17.33 -5.90
CA GLY A 246 1.30 16.73 -7.21
C GLY A 246 1.07 17.74 -8.32
N TYR A 247 1.70 17.47 -9.46
CA TYR A 247 1.47 18.15 -10.72
C TYR A 247 1.05 17.11 -11.75
N ASP A 248 -0.01 17.41 -12.48
CA ASP A 248 -0.49 16.61 -13.60
C ASP A 248 -0.40 17.44 -14.86
N GLY A 249 0.03 16.80 -15.94
CA GLY A 249 0.02 17.38 -17.27
C GLY A 249 -0.46 16.34 -18.28
N TRP A 250 -1.37 16.70 -19.17
CA TRP A 250 -1.83 15.79 -20.21
C TRP A 250 -2.26 16.56 -21.46
N ASP A 251 -2.12 15.93 -22.62
CA ASP A 251 -2.51 16.51 -23.90
C ASP A 251 -3.64 15.69 -24.51
N ILE A 252 -4.72 16.39 -24.85
CA ILE A 252 -5.86 15.84 -25.58
C ILE A 252 -6.25 16.89 -26.61
N SER A 253 -6.34 16.50 -27.88
CA SER A 253 -6.88 17.36 -28.95
C SER A 253 -6.19 18.71 -29.10
N GLY A 254 -4.89 18.81 -28.80
CA GLY A 254 -4.06 19.99 -29.07
C GLY A 254 -4.10 21.08 -27.99
N CYS A 255 -4.72 20.83 -26.83
CA CYS A 255 -4.60 21.68 -25.64
C CYS A 255 -3.89 20.91 -24.52
N PHE A 256 -2.76 21.46 -24.05
CA PHE A 256 -2.05 20.88 -22.91
C PHE A 256 -2.72 21.32 -21.61
N HIS A 257 -3.34 20.37 -20.94
CA HIS A 257 -3.92 20.52 -19.63
C HIS A 257 -2.88 20.37 -18.54
N SER A 258 -3.01 21.16 -17.49
CA SER A 258 -2.13 21.13 -16.33
C SER A 258 -2.90 21.39 -15.03
N GLN A 259 -2.55 20.67 -13.97
CA GLN A 259 -3.25 20.78 -12.69
C GLN A 259 -2.29 20.63 -11.52
N LEU A 260 -2.49 21.45 -10.49
CA LEU A 260 -1.84 21.30 -9.20
C LEU A 260 -2.77 20.54 -8.25
N ALA A 261 -2.31 19.40 -7.73
CA ALA A 261 -3.05 18.58 -6.79
C ALA A 261 -2.46 18.67 -5.38
N VAL A 262 -3.33 18.74 -4.38
CA VAL A 262 -2.95 18.68 -2.95
C VAL A 262 -3.91 17.73 -2.24
N GLY A 263 -3.41 16.96 -1.30
CA GLY A 263 -4.24 15.98 -0.61
C GLY A 263 -3.67 15.52 0.71
N GLY A 264 -4.55 14.97 1.53
CA GLY A 264 -4.22 14.36 2.81
C GLY A 264 -5.03 13.10 3.03
N LEU A 265 -4.39 12.08 3.59
CA LEU A 265 -5.00 10.79 3.92
C LEU A 265 -4.57 10.38 5.32
N TRP A 266 -5.54 10.00 6.12
CA TRP A 266 -5.38 9.35 7.42
C TRP A 266 -5.86 7.90 7.33
N GLN A 267 -5.12 6.99 7.93
CA GLN A 267 -5.43 5.57 7.96
C GLN A 267 -5.27 5.01 9.38
N ARG A 268 -6.18 4.15 9.82
CA ARG A 268 -6.06 3.40 11.08
C ARG A 268 -6.80 2.06 10.98
N GLY A 269 -6.13 0.97 11.36
CA GLY A 269 -6.71 -0.37 11.26
C GLY A 269 -7.24 -0.68 9.86
N ARG A 270 -6.50 -0.24 8.82
CA ARG A 270 -6.83 -0.33 7.39
C ARG A 270 -8.04 0.49 6.91
N TRP A 271 -8.74 1.20 7.78
CA TRP A 271 -9.68 2.25 7.36
C TRP A 271 -8.93 3.45 6.82
N GLN A 272 -9.43 4.03 5.74
CA GLN A 272 -8.81 5.15 5.04
C GLN A 272 -9.79 6.32 4.97
N LEU A 273 -9.34 7.51 5.35
CA LEU A 273 -10.09 8.76 5.32
C LEU A 273 -9.22 9.82 4.68
N GLY A 274 -9.58 10.29 3.50
CA GLY A 274 -8.77 11.22 2.75
C GLY A 274 -9.57 12.29 2.05
N ALA A 275 -8.87 13.35 1.66
CA ALA A 275 -9.39 14.40 0.81
C ALA A 275 -8.29 14.84 -0.16
N THR A 276 -8.66 15.05 -1.42
CA THR A 276 -7.77 15.60 -2.44
C THR A 276 -8.47 16.69 -3.21
N GLY A 277 -7.74 17.72 -3.60
CA GLY A 277 -8.22 18.76 -4.48
C GLY A 277 -7.22 19.04 -5.58
N GLY A 278 -7.72 19.51 -6.72
CA GLY A 278 -6.93 19.87 -7.88
C GLY A 278 -7.36 21.22 -8.42
N VAL A 279 -6.39 22.09 -8.74
CA VAL A 279 -6.62 23.42 -9.32
C VAL A 279 -6.00 23.47 -10.72
N PRO A 280 -6.78 23.77 -11.77
CA PRO A 280 -6.26 23.99 -13.12
C PRO A 280 -5.20 25.10 -13.14
N LEU A 281 -4.14 24.90 -13.93
CA LEU A 281 -3.09 25.90 -14.13
C LEU A 281 -3.03 26.44 -15.57
N ASP A 282 -3.80 25.85 -16.49
CA ASP A 282 -3.94 26.29 -17.88
C ASP A 282 -5.24 27.07 -18.11
N GLY A 283 -5.38 27.59 -19.34
CA GLY A 283 -6.56 28.29 -19.82
C GLY A 283 -7.48 27.45 -20.73
N CYS A 284 -7.33 26.11 -20.78
CA CYS A 284 -8.21 25.28 -21.59
C CYS A 284 -9.62 25.26 -20.96
N LEU A 285 -10.66 25.51 -21.76
CA LEU A 285 -12.06 25.65 -21.30
C LEU A 285 -12.63 24.38 -20.62
N ASN A 286 -12.03 23.23 -20.90
CA ASN A 286 -12.43 21.91 -20.42
C ASN A 286 -11.58 21.39 -19.24
N ASN A 287 -10.67 22.18 -18.66
CA ASN A 287 -9.98 21.77 -17.44
C ASN A 287 -10.80 22.12 -16.18
N LEU A 288 -11.25 21.09 -15.48
CA LEU A 288 -12.08 21.24 -14.28
C LEU A 288 -11.24 21.13 -13.01
N GLY A 289 -11.41 22.10 -12.12
CA GLY A 289 -11.00 21.94 -10.73
C GLY A 289 -11.80 20.85 -10.05
N TYR A 290 -11.22 20.20 -9.04
CA TYR A 290 -11.92 19.15 -8.32
C TYR A 290 -11.65 19.19 -6.82
N ALA A 291 -12.59 18.65 -6.06
CA ALA A 291 -12.43 18.26 -4.67
C ALA A 291 -13.08 16.88 -4.48
N ILE A 292 -12.33 15.92 -3.94
CA ILE A 292 -12.76 14.53 -3.77
C ILE A 292 -12.51 14.14 -2.32
N GLY A 293 -13.55 13.68 -1.63
CA GLY A 293 -13.43 12.95 -0.37
C GLY A 293 -13.26 11.45 -0.64
N GLN A 294 -12.57 10.74 0.24
CA GLN A 294 -12.34 9.30 0.11
C GLN A 294 -12.54 8.60 1.46
N LEU A 295 -13.37 7.56 1.46
CA LEU A 295 -13.55 6.61 2.55
C LEU A 295 -13.22 5.21 2.04
N GLY A 296 -12.15 4.61 2.55
CA GLY A 296 -11.76 3.23 2.29
C GLY A 296 -12.10 2.32 3.47
N ILE A 297 -12.87 1.26 3.20
CA ILE A 297 -13.40 0.32 4.18
C ILE A 297 -12.77 -1.06 3.92
N PRO A 298 -12.04 -1.64 4.89
CA PRO A 298 -11.48 -2.99 4.74
C PRO A 298 -12.60 -4.03 4.91
N ILE A 299 -12.98 -4.70 3.81
CA ILE A 299 -14.11 -5.65 3.80
C ILE A 299 -13.69 -7.10 4.09
N ALA A 300 -12.48 -7.50 3.70
CA ALA A 300 -11.94 -8.83 3.97
C ALA A 300 -10.41 -8.80 3.99
N ASP A 301 -9.79 -9.60 4.85
CA ASP A 301 -8.32 -9.72 4.91
C ASP A 301 -7.82 -10.81 3.94
N VAL A 302 -6.75 -10.50 3.22
CA VAL A 302 -6.05 -11.37 2.27
C VAL A 302 -4.56 -11.30 2.61
N GLY A 303 -4.09 -12.23 3.46
CA GLY A 303 -2.76 -12.16 4.07
C GLY A 303 -2.59 -10.86 4.88
N ASP A 304 -1.51 -10.13 4.60
CA ASP A 304 -1.19 -8.87 5.28
C ASP A 304 -1.94 -7.66 4.74
N GLN A 305 -2.79 -7.84 3.72
CA GLN A 305 -3.56 -6.76 3.10
C GLN A 305 -5.06 -7.02 3.24
N SER A 306 -5.88 -6.04 2.83
CA SER A 306 -7.33 -6.18 2.81
C SER A 306 -7.88 -5.83 1.44
N ILE A 307 -8.94 -6.54 1.05
CA ILE A 307 -9.85 -6.05 0.01
C ILE A 307 -10.51 -4.78 0.56
N THR A 308 -10.48 -3.71 -0.23
CA THR A 308 -10.96 -2.39 0.19
C THR A 308 -12.13 -1.96 -0.68
N LEU A 309 -13.24 -1.62 -0.02
CA LEU A 309 -14.36 -0.88 -0.63
C LEU A 309 -14.09 0.62 -0.48
N SER A 310 -14.17 1.36 -1.56
CA SER A 310 -13.91 2.80 -1.61
C SER A 310 -15.17 3.57 -1.96
N LEU A 311 -15.49 4.59 -1.17
CA LEU A 311 -16.60 5.51 -1.34
C LEU A 311 -16.01 6.91 -1.49
N SER A 312 -16.25 7.54 -2.62
CA SER A 312 -15.58 8.81 -2.95
C SER A 312 -16.56 9.83 -3.52
N PRO A 313 -17.21 10.65 -2.67
CA PRO A 313 -17.98 11.79 -3.15
C PRO A 313 -17.03 12.87 -3.70
N TYR A 314 -17.45 13.56 -4.74
CA TYR A 314 -16.64 14.60 -5.34
C TYR A 314 -17.47 15.74 -5.93
N LEU A 315 -16.80 16.87 -6.10
CA LEU A 315 -17.32 18.06 -6.75
C LEU A 315 -16.30 18.51 -7.78
N LEU A 316 -16.77 18.71 -9.01
CA LEU A 316 -16.00 19.25 -10.12
C LEU A 316 -16.46 20.69 -10.35
N ARG A 317 -15.53 21.60 -10.57
CA ARG A 317 -15.82 23.01 -10.81
C ARG A 317 -15.23 23.43 -12.14
N GLY A 318 -16.09 23.82 -13.07
CA GLY A 318 -15.73 24.46 -14.32
C GLY A 318 -15.87 25.98 -14.23
N ILE A 319 -15.64 26.65 -15.37
CA ILE A 319 -15.94 28.08 -15.50
C ILE A 319 -17.48 28.22 -15.51
N GLY A 320 -18.04 28.73 -14.41
CA GLY A 320 -19.48 29.02 -14.29
C GLY A 320 -20.33 27.92 -13.62
N ASP A 321 -19.97 26.65 -13.77
CA ASP A 321 -20.77 25.51 -13.29
C ASP A 321 -20.05 24.59 -12.30
N SER A 322 -20.83 23.86 -11.51
CA SER A 322 -20.34 22.86 -10.55
C SER A 322 -21.12 21.55 -10.70
N TYR A 323 -20.39 20.44 -10.83
CA TYR A 323 -20.96 19.10 -11.04
C TYR A 323 -20.66 18.23 -9.83
N GLY A 324 -21.70 17.71 -9.19
CA GLY A 324 -21.58 16.79 -8.07
C GLY A 324 -21.58 15.34 -8.55
N GLY A 325 -20.83 14.49 -7.86
CA GLY A 325 -20.79 13.07 -8.21
C GLY A 325 -20.28 12.19 -7.09
N GLY A 326 -20.31 10.89 -7.37
CA GLY A 326 -19.82 9.87 -6.45
C GLY A 326 -19.18 8.71 -7.19
N ARG A 327 -18.13 8.15 -6.60
CA ARG A 327 -17.48 6.92 -7.08
C ARG A 327 -17.52 5.85 -6.00
N LEU A 328 -17.91 4.66 -6.41
CA LEU A 328 -17.85 3.42 -5.64
C LEU A 328 -16.84 2.49 -6.30
N GLY A 329 -15.87 2.00 -5.56
CA GLY A 329 -14.86 1.08 -6.12
C GLY A 329 -14.47 -0.04 -5.18
N ILE A 330 -14.08 -1.17 -5.73
CA ILE A 330 -13.49 -2.30 -5.01
C ILE A 330 -12.05 -2.48 -5.47
N THR A 331 -11.13 -2.67 -4.52
CA THR A 331 -9.72 -2.95 -4.79
C THR A 331 -9.34 -4.26 -4.14
N VAL A 332 -8.80 -5.18 -4.94
CA VAL A 332 -8.38 -6.52 -4.55
C VAL A 332 -6.86 -6.63 -4.70
N PRO A 333 -6.11 -6.68 -3.57
CA PRO A 333 -4.69 -6.99 -3.61
C PRO A 333 -4.51 -8.50 -3.84
N VAL A 334 -4.29 -8.91 -5.09
CA VAL A 334 -4.06 -10.33 -5.44
C VAL A 334 -2.73 -10.82 -4.88
N SER A 335 -1.73 -9.94 -4.85
CA SER A 335 -0.45 -10.16 -4.17
C SER A 335 0.20 -8.82 -3.81
N ASN A 336 1.38 -8.86 -3.19
CA ASN A 336 2.21 -7.66 -2.98
C ASN A 336 2.58 -6.93 -4.29
N GLN A 337 2.53 -7.62 -5.43
CA GLN A 337 2.92 -7.09 -6.75
C GLN A 337 1.71 -6.75 -7.63
N LEU A 338 0.61 -7.50 -7.50
CA LEU A 338 -0.54 -7.41 -8.40
C LEU A 338 -1.77 -6.91 -7.66
N THR A 339 -2.35 -5.81 -8.14
CA THR A 339 -3.61 -5.26 -7.66
C THR A 339 -4.61 -5.19 -8.81
N VAL A 340 -5.85 -5.56 -8.53
CA VAL A 340 -6.98 -5.44 -9.46
C VAL A 340 -8.04 -4.56 -8.81
N SER A 341 -8.58 -3.61 -9.53
CA SER A 341 -9.68 -2.77 -9.05
C SER A 341 -10.77 -2.64 -10.09
N ALA A 342 -11.99 -2.43 -9.60
CA ALA A 342 -13.16 -2.13 -10.41
C ALA A 342 -13.94 -1.00 -9.73
N TYR A 343 -14.57 -0.13 -10.51
CA TYR A 343 -15.34 0.99 -9.98
C TYR A 343 -16.51 1.36 -10.87
N GLY A 344 -17.54 1.90 -10.24
CA GLY A 344 -18.60 2.66 -10.88
C GLY A 344 -18.58 4.09 -10.36
N GLN A 345 -18.86 5.05 -11.22
CA GLN A 345 -19.10 6.43 -10.80
C GLN A 345 -20.33 6.98 -11.51
N TYR A 346 -20.94 7.95 -10.85
CA TYR A 346 -22.04 8.72 -11.39
C TYR A 346 -21.83 10.20 -11.13
N ASP A 347 -22.01 11.03 -12.17
CA ASP A 347 -22.01 12.48 -12.07
C ASP A 347 -22.82 13.12 -13.22
N ASP A 348 -23.23 14.37 -13.03
CA ASP A 348 -24.08 15.11 -13.98
C ASP A 348 -23.39 15.40 -15.33
N LEU A 349 -22.08 15.14 -15.44
CA LEU A 349 -21.29 15.42 -16.63
C LEU A 349 -21.03 14.14 -17.44
N LEU A 350 -20.58 13.07 -16.80
CA LEU A 350 -20.20 11.81 -17.42
C LEU A 350 -21.28 10.72 -17.29
N ASP A 351 -22.44 11.06 -16.74
CA ASP A 351 -23.53 10.14 -16.40
C ASP A 351 -22.99 8.94 -15.63
N THR A 352 -23.17 7.72 -16.14
CA THR A 352 -22.67 6.49 -15.52
C THR A 352 -21.37 6.06 -16.19
N VAL A 353 -20.31 5.88 -15.39
CA VAL A 353 -19.05 5.31 -15.87
C VAL A 353 -18.73 4.05 -15.08
N ILE A 354 -18.35 2.99 -15.79
CA ILE A 354 -17.83 1.75 -15.20
C ILE A 354 -16.41 1.56 -15.70
N GLY A 355 -15.48 1.27 -14.80
CA GLY A 355 -14.10 1.03 -15.17
C GLY A 355 -13.39 0.02 -14.28
N GLY A 356 -12.21 -0.38 -14.73
CA GLY A 356 -11.34 -1.30 -14.00
C GLY A 356 -9.88 -1.01 -14.29
N GLN A 357 -9.03 -1.43 -13.37
CA GLN A 357 -7.58 -1.28 -13.49
C GLN A 357 -6.88 -2.54 -13.00
N ILE A 358 -5.81 -2.89 -13.70
CA ILE A 358 -4.84 -3.90 -13.27
C ILE A 358 -3.50 -3.20 -13.15
N ASN A 359 -2.83 -3.37 -12.01
CA ASN A 359 -1.52 -2.80 -11.74
C ASN A 359 -0.56 -3.88 -11.27
N TYR A 360 0.57 -3.99 -11.95
CA TYR A 360 1.68 -4.87 -11.59
C TYR A 360 2.90 -4.04 -11.19
N ARG A 361 3.47 -4.33 -10.02
CA ARG A 361 4.59 -3.58 -9.44
C ARG A 361 5.74 -4.52 -9.14
N PHE A 362 6.96 -4.08 -9.39
CA PHE A 362 8.18 -4.80 -9.04
C PHE A 362 9.25 -3.83 -8.55
N ALA A 363 10.05 -4.28 -7.60
CA ALA A 363 11.12 -3.48 -7.02
C ALA A 363 12.44 -3.70 -7.75
N THR A 364 13.30 -2.69 -7.78
CA THR A 364 14.57 -2.76 -8.52
C THR A 364 15.60 -3.72 -7.91
N ASN A 365 15.44 -4.09 -6.63
CA ASN A 365 16.38 -4.91 -5.86
C ASN A 365 15.74 -6.21 -5.32
N GLY A 366 14.86 -6.86 -6.09
CA GLY A 366 14.29 -8.18 -5.77
C GLY A 366 13.12 -8.19 -4.78
N GLY A 367 12.96 -7.17 -3.92
CA GLY A 367 11.82 -7.03 -3.00
C GLY A 367 11.46 -5.57 -2.71
N PHE A 368 10.21 -5.29 -2.33
CA PHE A 368 9.75 -3.92 -2.02
C PHE A 368 10.41 -3.31 -0.78
N VAL A 369 10.75 -4.17 0.17
CA VAL A 369 11.37 -3.81 1.45
C VAL A 369 12.72 -4.50 1.50
N ARG A 370 13.77 -3.74 1.78
CA ARG A 370 15.09 -4.24 2.12
C ARG A 370 15.17 -4.27 3.64
N ASP A 371 15.05 -5.46 4.20
CA ASP A 371 15.17 -5.71 5.63
C ASP A 371 16.57 -6.28 5.93
N PRO A 372 17.45 -5.53 6.64
CA PRO A 372 18.78 -6.02 7.01
C PRO A 372 18.77 -7.24 7.93
N ASN A 373 17.66 -7.49 8.62
CA ASN A 373 17.53 -8.58 9.60
C ASN A 373 17.14 -9.91 8.94
N LEU A 374 16.78 -9.90 7.66
CA LEU A 374 16.51 -11.11 6.88
C LEU A 374 17.76 -11.50 6.08
N SER A 375 18.07 -12.80 6.05
CA SER A 375 19.09 -13.34 5.17
C SER A 375 18.78 -12.92 3.73
N GLN A 376 19.78 -12.37 3.01
CA GLN A 376 19.59 -11.82 1.67
C GLN A 376 18.82 -12.82 0.79
N GLN A 377 17.56 -12.47 0.48
CA GLN A 377 16.80 -13.17 -0.54
C GLN A 377 17.57 -13.01 -1.85
N GLY A 378 17.97 -14.13 -2.45
CA GLY A 378 18.61 -14.11 -3.77
C GLY A 378 17.73 -13.32 -4.76
N PRO A 379 18.32 -12.74 -5.82
CA PRO A 379 17.59 -11.88 -6.74
C PRO A 379 16.36 -12.62 -7.27
N ALA A 380 15.16 -12.20 -6.84
CA ALA A 380 13.91 -12.69 -7.39
C ALA A 380 13.82 -12.16 -8.83
N SER A 381 13.70 -13.07 -9.80
CA SER A 381 13.51 -12.68 -11.20
C SER A 381 12.28 -11.76 -11.30
N PRO A 382 12.35 -10.66 -12.08
CA PRO A 382 11.22 -9.76 -12.30
C PRO A 382 10.06 -10.40 -13.08
N LEU A 383 10.18 -11.67 -13.49
CA LEU A 383 9.17 -12.40 -14.26
C LEU A 383 8.52 -13.50 -13.39
N PRO A 384 7.20 -13.42 -13.11
CA PRO A 384 6.51 -14.35 -12.21
C PRO A 384 6.45 -15.81 -12.73
N TRP A 385 6.73 -16.04 -14.02
CA TRP A 385 6.69 -17.35 -14.67
C TRP A 385 8.05 -18.06 -14.72
N GLN A 386 9.15 -17.42 -14.31
CA GLN A 386 10.47 -18.07 -14.21
C GLN A 386 10.75 -18.67 -12.84
N ALA A 387 9.94 -18.37 -11.81
CA ALA A 387 10.17 -18.80 -10.44
C ALA A 387 9.45 -20.11 -10.04
N ARG A 388 8.82 -20.81 -10.99
CA ARG A 388 8.33 -22.17 -10.76
C ARG A 388 9.10 -23.12 -11.66
N GLU A 389 9.94 -23.96 -11.05
CA GLU A 389 10.21 -25.28 -11.62
C GLU A 389 8.85 -25.96 -11.79
N PHE A 390 8.33 -25.97 -13.01
CA PHE A 390 7.28 -26.90 -13.37
C PHE A 390 7.87 -28.29 -13.18
N MET A 391 7.40 -29.03 -12.17
CA MET A 391 7.53 -30.49 -12.12
C MET A 391 6.70 -31.07 -13.27
N THR A 392 7.16 -30.89 -14.50
CA THR A 392 6.76 -31.73 -15.62
C THR A 392 7.93 -32.67 -15.86
N ASP A 393 7.67 -33.94 -15.64
CA ASP A 393 8.63 -35.06 -15.68
C ASP A 393 9.18 -35.35 -17.09
N ARG A 394 9.26 -34.33 -17.97
CA ARG A 394 9.88 -34.35 -19.29
C ARG A 394 10.41 -32.97 -19.65
N PRO A 395 11.71 -32.84 -19.98
CA PRO A 395 12.27 -31.56 -20.42
C PRO A 395 11.91 -31.28 -21.89
N MET A 396 11.24 -30.15 -22.16
CA MET A 396 11.40 -29.47 -23.45
C MET A 396 12.68 -28.63 -23.38
N GLN A 397 13.73 -29.09 -24.06
CA GLN A 397 14.92 -28.29 -24.30
C GLN A 397 14.64 -27.32 -25.45
N VAL A 398 14.59 -26.02 -25.14
CA VAL A 398 14.82 -24.97 -26.14
C VAL A 398 16.33 -24.82 -26.28
N ALA A 399 16.85 -25.14 -27.47
CA ALA A 399 18.27 -25.10 -27.79
C ALA A 399 18.77 -23.65 -27.91
N LEU A 400 19.55 -23.21 -26.92
CA LEU A 400 20.56 -22.16 -27.11
C LEU A 400 21.91 -22.76 -26.71
N GLY A 401 22.71 -23.08 -27.72
CA GLY A 401 23.99 -23.72 -27.55
C GLY A 401 25.00 -22.83 -26.83
N ARG A 402 25.53 -23.32 -25.71
CA ARG A 402 26.92 -23.06 -25.34
C ARG A 402 27.43 -24.17 -24.43
N SER A 403 28.37 -24.93 -24.98
CA SER A 403 29.15 -25.97 -24.30
C SER A 403 30.10 -25.33 -23.28
N GLY A 404 30.16 -25.89 -22.07
CA GLY A 404 31.06 -25.44 -21.01
C GLY A 404 30.82 -26.20 -19.71
N THR A 405 31.58 -27.27 -19.53
CA THR A 405 31.59 -28.20 -18.40
C THR A 405 31.76 -27.53 -17.04
N ASN A 406 30.85 -27.79 -16.10
CA ASN A 406 31.15 -27.97 -14.68
C ASN A 406 29.94 -28.62 -13.99
N LYS A 407 30.11 -29.84 -13.48
CA LYS A 407 29.12 -30.58 -12.67
C LYS A 407 29.08 -30.00 -11.24
N PRO A 408 27.91 -29.66 -10.69
CA PRO A 408 27.70 -29.63 -9.25
C PRO A 408 27.19 -30.99 -8.76
N SER A 409 27.89 -31.53 -7.78
CA SER A 409 27.49 -32.71 -6.99
C SER A 409 26.28 -32.41 -6.11
N MET A 410 25.25 -33.24 -6.21
CA MET A 410 24.17 -33.32 -5.21
C MET A 410 24.66 -34.06 -3.95
N PRO A 411 24.30 -33.59 -2.75
CA PRO A 411 23.95 -34.43 -1.62
C PRO A 411 22.42 -34.39 -1.45
N GLY A 412 21.66 -35.47 -1.62
CA GLY A 412 21.83 -36.71 -0.89
C GLY A 412 21.05 -36.62 0.42
N SER A 413 19.71 -36.68 0.33
CA SER A 413 18.81 -36.75 1.48
C SER A 413 19.04 -38.05 2.25
N SER A 414 19.26 -37.94 3.56
CA SER A 414 19.18 -39.08 4.49
C SER A 414 18.22 -38.71 5.62
N PRO A 415 17.22 -39.56 5.92
CA PRO A 415 16.27 -39.33 7.00
C PRO A 415 16.90 -39.78 8.33
N SER A 416 17.22 -38.84 9.21
CA SER A 416 17.63 -39.17 10.58
C SER A 416 16.40 -39.32 11.48
N THR A 417 15.95 -40.57 11.51
CA THR A 417 15.35 -41.37 12.58
C THR A 417 15.08 -40.68 13.92
N LEU A 418 13.81 -40.82 14.34
CA LEU A 418 13.28 -40.70 15.69
C LEU A 418 14.15 -41.47 16.70
N GLY A 419 14.92 -40.75 17.51
CA GLY A 419 15.76 -41.30 18.58
C GLY A 419 15.16 -41.02 19.94
N THR A 420 14.76 -42.08 20.61
CA THR A 420 14.21 -42.19 21.96
C THR A 420 15.00 -41.38 23.00
N LEU A 421 14.29 -40.56 23.78
CA LEU A 421 14.79 -39.90 24.99
C LEU A 421 15.14 -40.95 26.05
N THR A 422 16.42 -41.27 26.19
CA THR A 422 16.99 -41.79 27.43
C THR A 422 17.74 -40.67 28.13
N SER A 423 17.39 -40.50 29.40
CA SER A 423 18.06 -39.66 30.37
C SER A 423 19.58 -39.88 30.37
N GLN A 424 20.34 -38.86 29.98
CA GLN A 424 21.73 -38.71 30.36
C GLN A 424 21.93 -37.34 31.00
N ALA A 425 22.02 -37.37 32.32
CA ALA A 425 22.59 -36.30 33.12
C ALA A 425 24.08 -36.17 32.75
N GLN A 426 24.44 -35.09 32.05
CA GLN A 426 25.82 -34.63 31.85
C GLN A 426 25.80 -33.11 31.65
N SER A 427 26.17 -32.38 32.72
CA SER A 427 26.73 -31.01 32.74
C SER A 427 26.38 -30.09 31.55
N GLN A 428 25.22 -29.41 31.59
CA GLN A 428 24.91 -28.35 30.63
C GLN A 428 25.30 -26.99 31.24
N SER A 429 26.45 -26.43 30.86
CA SER A 429 26.85 -25.07 31.25
C SER A 429 26.19 -23.98 30.41
N VAL A 430 25.54 -24.33 29.28
CA VAL A 430 24.90 -23.39 28.36
C VAL A 430 23.49 -23.85 28.01
N VAL A 431 22.50 -23.01 28.32
CA VAL A 431 21.09 -23.21 27.90
C VAL A 431 20.83 -22.38 26.65
N ARG A 432 20.17 -22.95 25.64
CA ARG A 432 19.84 -22.25 24.39
C ARG A 432 18.33 -22.21 24.19
N LEU A 433 17.82 -21.03 23.86
CA LEU A 433 16.42 -20.79 23.54
C LEU A 433 16.27 -20.31 22.11
N GLN A 434 15.28 -20.85 21.41
CA GLN A 434 14.92 -20.41 20.06
C GLN A 434 13.70 -19.50 20.05
N ALA A 435 13.50 -18.76 18.96
CA ALA A 435 12.30 -17.97 18.74
C ALA A 435 11.02 -18.81 18.92
N GLY A 436 10.10 -18.32 19.76
CA GLY A 436 8.90 -19.06 20.15
C GLY A 436 9.03 -19.86 21.45
N GLU A 437 10.18 -19.85 22.11
CA GLU A 437 10.39 -20.54 23.39
C GLU A 437 10.44 -19.57 24.58
N GLU A 438 10.03 -20.06 25.73
CA GLU A 438 10.09 -19.39 27.03
C GLU A 438 10.76 -20.33 28.04
N ALA A 439 11.61 -19.76 28.92
CA ALA A 439 12.22 -20.49 30.02
C ALA A 439 12.11 -19.71 31.32
N THR A 440 12.05 -20.45 32.42
CA THR A 440 12.04 -19.92 33.77
C THR A 440 13.36 -20.26 34.47
N PHE A 441 13.91 -19.31 35.20
CA PHE A 441 15.20 -19.40 35.89
C PHE A 441 15.06 -19.05 37.37
N SER A 442 15.92 -19.65 38.21
CA SER A 442 16.05 -19.28 39.62
C SER A 442 16.71 -17.91 39.78
N LYS A 443 16.77 -17.39 41.02
CA LYS A 443 17.49 -16.15 41.37
C LYS A 443 18.96 -16.18 40.95
N GLU A 444 19.57 -17.36 41.01
CA GLU A 444 20.96 -17.62 40.67
C GLU A 444 21.17 -17.89 39.16
N GLY A 445 20.10 -17.86 38.35
CA GLY A 445 20.16 -18.08 36.90
C GLY A 445 20.13 -19.57 36.49
N MET A 446 19.73 -20.48 37.39
CA MET A 446 19.61 -21.90 37.06
C MET A 446 18.29 -22.18 36.35
N LEU A 447 18.32 -22.93 35.24
CA LEU A 447 17.12 -23.29 34.49
C LEU A 447 16.17 -24.16 35.34
N LEU A 448 14.91 -23.72 35.45
CA LEU A 448 13.84 -24.44 36.13
C LEU A 448 12.91 -25.14 35.13
N SER A 449 12.54 -24.47 34.05
CA SER A 449 11.73 -25.03 32.97
C SER A 449 12.02 -24.36 31.63
N GLN A 450 11.81 -25.08 30.53
CA GLN A 450 11.84 -24.57 29.16
C GLN A 450 10.64 -25.15 28.40
N THR A 451 9.86 -24.28 27.76
CA THR A 451 8.63 -24.65 27.05
C THR A 451 8.45 -23.83 25.78
N LYS A 452 7.69 -24.35 24.82
CA LYS A 452 7.23 -23.54 23.69
C LYS A 452 6.10 -22.63 24.14
N MET A 453 6.13 -21.37 23.71
CA MET A 453 5.06 -20.42 23.97
C MET A 453 3.77 -20.84 23.26
N SER A 454 2.62 -20.49 23.86
CA SER A 454 1.35 -20.56 23.15
C SER A 454 1.17 -19.34 22.25
N ARG A 455 0.21 -19.42 21.33
CA ARG A 455 -0.20 -18.30 20.47
C ARG A 455 -0.62 -17.09 21.31
N GLU A 456 -1.40 -17.32 22.36
CA GLU A 456 -1.92 -16.29 23.25
C GLU A 456 -0.78 -15.62 24.02
N ARG A 457 0.15 -16.42 24.55
CA ARG A 457 1.31 -15.92 25.29
C ARG A 457 2.22 -15.06 24.42
N PHE A 458 2.54 -15.49 23.20
CA PHE A 458 3.34 -14.70 22.26
C PHE A 458 2.63 -13.38 21.92
N SER A 459 1.33 -13.44 21.63
CA SER A 459 0.53 -12.27 21.28
C SER A 459 0.49 -11.25 22.43
N GLN A 460 0.27 -11.74 23.65
CA GLN A 460 0.23 -10.92 24.86
C GLN A 460 1.56 -10.19 25.09
N LEU A 461 2.70 -10.90 24.97
CA LEU A 461 4.01 -10.29 25.15
C LEU A 461 4.26 -9.16 24.15
N VAL A 462 3.92 -9.36 22.87
CA VAL A 462 4.04 -8.30 21.85
C VAL A 462 3.15 -7.10 22.19
N ILE A 463 1.89 -7.34 22.59
CA ILE A 463 0.95 -6.26 22.92
C ILE A 463 1.41 -5.48 24.14
N GLU A 464 1.79 -6.15 25.23
CA GLU A 464 2.20 -5.51 26.48
C GLU A 464 3.48 -4.69 26.32
N THR A 465 4.45 -5.21 25.59
CA THR A 465 5.79 -4.60 25.47
C THR A 465 5.90 -3.59 24.34
N MET A 466 5.22 -3.79 23.20
CA MET A 466 5.41 -2.99 21.99
C MET A 466 4.26 -2.03 21.68
N SER A 467 3.07 -2.19 22.27
CA SER A 467 1.94 -1.28 21.99
C SER A 467 2.26 0.15 22.43
N GLY A 468 2.09 1.13 21.54
CA GLY A 468 2.41 2.54 21.78
C GLY A 468 3.89 2.92 21.62
N GLN A 469 4.78 1.94 21.48
CA GLN A 469 6.22 2.12 21.26
C GLN A 469 6.53 2.35 19.78
N ASN A 470 7.69 2.92 19.48
CA ASN A 470 8.15 2.97 18.09
C ASN A 470 8.36 1.55 17.55
N LEU A 471 8.29 1.39 16.23
CA LEU A 471 8.58 0.11 15.60
C LEU A 471 10.03 -0.32 15.91
N LEU A 472 10.23 -1.62 16.06
CA LEU A 472 11.57 -2.20 16.18
C LEU A 472 12.13 -2.48 14.78
N PRO A 473 13.47 -2.46 14.64
CA PRO A 473 14.15 -3.00 13.47
C PRO A 473 13.66 -4.41 13.10
N GLU A 474 13.51 -5.30 14.09
CA GLU A 474 13.09 -6.68 13.90
C GLU A 474 11.57 -6.89 13.89
N SER A 475 10.73 -5.86 13.95
CA SER A 475 9.26 -6.06 14.01
C SER A 475 8.73 -6.94 12.87
N HIS A 476 9.29 -6.80 11.67
CA HIS A 476 8.94 -7.64 10.52
C HIS A 476 9.39 -9.10 10.69
N VAL A 477 10.57 -9.34 11.29
CA VAL A 477 11.05 -10.69 11.61
C VAL A 477 10.15 -11.35 12.65
N ILE A 478 9.75 -10.62 13.69
CA ILE A 478 8.81 -11.11 14.71
C ILE A 478 7.47 -11.51 14.08
N ASN A 479 6.98 -10.72 13.10
CA ASN A 479 5.78 -11.07 12.35
C ASN A 479 5.93 -12.40 11.60
N LEU A 480 7.05 -12.58 10.89
CA LEU A 480 7.34 -13.83 10.15
C LEU A 480 7.51 -15.04 11.08
N VAL A 481 8.10 -14.85 12.26
CA VAL A 481 8.19 -15.90 13.29
C VAL A 481 6.79 -16.30 13.76
N TYR A 482 5.94 -15.32 14.07
CA TYR A 482 4.55 -15.59 14.46
C TYR A 482 3.80 -16.38 13.39
N GLU A 483 3.89 -15.93 12.13
CA GLU A 483 3.26 -16.61 10.99
C GLU A 483 3.69 -18.05 10.85
N ARG A 484 4.99 -18.30 11.00
CA ARG A 484 5.57 -19.65 10.91
C ARG A 484 5.08 -20.58 12.02
N LEU A 485 4.90 -20.05 13.23
CA LEU A 485 4.54 -20.84 14.40
C LEU A 485 3.03 -21.03 14.54
N TYR A 486 2.23 -20.01 14.23
CA TYR A 486 0.81 -19.94 14.58
C TYR A 486 -0.12 -19.55 13.42
N GLY A 487 0.43 -19.28 12.23
CA GLY A 487 -0.32 -18.75 11.10
C GLY A 487 -0.55 -17.24 11.19
N LEU A 488 -1.44 -16.71 10.33
CA LEU A 488 -1.60 -15.27 10.16
C LEU A 488 -1.95 -14.53 11.47
N PRO A 489 -1.21 -13.47 11.83
CA PRO A 489 -1.51 -12.65 12.98
C PRO A 489 -2.80 -11.84 12.77
N GLY A 490 -3.47 -11.52 13.88
CA GLY A 490 -4.62 -10.64 13.85
C GLY A 490 -4.23 -9.19 13.52
N ARG A 491 -5.21 -8.39 13.09
CA ARG A 491 -5.01 -6.96 12.75
C ARG A 491 -4.31 -6.15 13.85
N GLU A 492 -4.58 -6.47 15.10
CA GLU A 492 -3.96 -5.79 16.24
C GLU A 492 -2.43 -5.96 16.25
N LEU A 493 -1.97 -7.20 16.11
CA LEU A 493 -0.55 -7.54 16.05
C LEU A 493 0.10 -6.97 14.79
N LEU A 494 -0.54 -7.08 13.64
CA LEU A 494 -0.06 -6.49 12.38
C LEU A 494 0.16 -4.97 12.49
N GLY A 495 -0.74 -4.28 13.21
CA GLY A 495 -0.61 -2.85 13.48
C GLY A 495 0.53 -2.51 14.46
N ILE A 496 0.79 -3.36 15.46
CA ILE A 496 1.87 -3.17 16.44
C ILE A 496 3.25 -3.49 15.84
N LEU A 497 3.32 -4.55 15.04
CA LEU A 497 4.53 -4.97 14.33
C LEU A 497 4.80 -4.12 13.07
N GLY A 498 3.90 -3.19 12.74
CA GLY A 498 4.12 -2.22 11.67
C GLY A 498 3.96 -2.78 10.25
N SER A 499 3.35 -3.95 10.07
CA SER A 499 3.04 -4.52 8.75
C SER A 499 2.13 -3.57 7.94
N ASP A 500 1.10 -3.02 8.59
CA ASP A 500 0.20 -2.02 7.98
C ASP A 500 0.97 -0.74 7.56
N TRP A 501 1.96 -0.33 8.36
CA TRP A 501 2.84 0.81 8.02
C TRP A 501 3.73 0.48 6.82
N LEU A 502 4.40 -0.67 6.79
CA LEU A 502 5.27 -1.06 5.67
C LEU A 502 4.49 -1.10 4.34
N ILE A 503 3.26 -1.60 4.36
CA ILE A 503 2.36 -1.62 3.20
C ILE A 503 1.95 -0.21 2.79
N ALA A 504 1.53 0.62 3.74
CA ALA A 504 1.11 1.99 3.43
C ALA A 504 2.28 2.85 2.95
N ALA A 505 3.48 2.67 3.53
CA ALA A 505 4.68 3.42 3.19
C ALA A 505 5.14 3.11 1.76
N ARG A 506 5.06 1.86 1.30
CA ARG A 506 5.43 1.47 -0.07
C ARG A 506 4.34 1.70 -1.12
N THR A 507 3.14 2.11 -0.72
CA THR A 507 2.03 2.34 -1.65
C THR A 507 1.92 3.85 -1.89
N PRO A 508 1.90 4.35 -3.13
CA PRO A 508 1.71 5.79 -3.39
C PRO A 508 0.33 6.25 -2.89
N TYR A 509 0.09 7.55 -2.88
CA TYR A 509 -1.23 8.06 -2.54
C TYR A 509 -2.26 7.57 -3.59
N PRO A 510 -3.44 7.05 -3.19
CA PRO A 510 -4.46 6.62 -4.13
C PRO A 510 -5.13 7.84 -4.78
N ARG A 511 -4.56 8.31 -5.89
CA ARG A 511 -5.15 9.40 -6.66
C ARG A 511 -6.35 8.88 -7.44
N LEU A 512 -7.54 9.38 -7.09
CA LEU A 512 -8.78 9.07 -7.80
C LEU A 512 -8.93 9.87 -9.09
N ARG A 513 -8.24 11.03 -9.16
CA ARG A 513 -8.07 11.85 -10.34
C ARG A 513 -6.58 12.15 -10.60
N GLY A 514 -6.11 11.90 -11.83
CA GLY A 514 -4.76 12.20 -12.31
C GLY A 514 -4.69 12.35 -13.83
N ALA A 515 -3.49 12.30 -14.43
CA ALA A 515 -3.26 12.46 -15.88
C ALA A 515 -3.96 11.40 -16.78
N ASN A 516 -4.58 10.40 -16.17
CA ASN A 516 -5.36 9.33 -16.79
C ASN A 516 -6.89 9.55 -16.71
N ASN A 517 -7.34 10.76 -16.35
CA ASN A 517 -8.75 11.05 -16.12
C ASN A 517 -9.61 11.05 -17.38
N LEU A 518 -10.89 10.76 -17.13
CA LEU A 518 -11.99 10.86 -18.07
C LEU A 518 -12.01 12.24 -18.73
N VAL A 519 -11.85 12.24 -20.04
CA VAL A 519 -12.04 13.43 -20.87
C VAL A 519 -13.51 13.78 -20.86
N VAL A 520 -13.82 15.02 -20.51
CA VAL A 520 -15.19 15.53 -20.60
C VAL A 520 -15.53 15.74 -22.07
N PRO A 521 -16.60 15.13 -22.60
CA PRO A 521 -17.06 15.40 -23.96
C PRO A 521 -17.34 16.90 -24.15
N SER A 522 -16.82 17.46 -25.25
CA SER A 522 -16.90 18.91 -25.52
C SER A 522 -18.33 19.43 -25.69
N ASP A 523 -19.25 18.56 -26.07
CA ASP A 523 -20.69 18.82 -26.22
C ASP A 523 -21.43 19.00 -24.89
N LYS A 524 -20.86 18.52 -23.78
CA LYS A 524 -21.43 18.66 -22.43
C LYS A 524 -20.89 19.83 -21.63
N LEU A 525 -19.95 20.60 -22.19
CA LEU A 525 -19.44 21.81 -21.56
C LEU A 525 -20.26 23.03 -21.99
N PRO A 526 -20.46 24.02 -21.11
CA PRO A 526 -21.14 25.27 -21.46
C PRO A 526 -20.37 25.98 -22.58
N LYS A 527 -21.02 26.18 -23.73
CA LYS A 527 -20.43 26.98 -24.82
C LYS A 527 -20.48 28.46 -24.43
N GLN A 528 -19.33 29.15 -24.43
CA GLN A 528 -19.24 30.59 -24.12
C GLN A 528 -20.19 31.47 -24.97
N GLN A 529 -20.59 31.02 -26.16
CA GLN A 529 -21.56 31.73 -27.01
C GLN A 529 -22.95 31.87 -26.34
N ALA A 530 -23.38 30.89 -25.55
CA ALA A 530 -24.70 30.94 -24.89
C ALA A 530 -24.77 31.92 -23.69
N GLN A 531 -23.61 32.33 -23.14
CA GLN A 531 -23.54 33.36 -22.10
C GLN A 531 -23.45 34.77 -22.70
N ALA A 532 -22.74 34.93 -23.82
CA ALA A 532 -22.72 36.19 -24.56
C ALA A 532 -24.11 36.53 -25.13
N GLU A 533 -24.82 35.56 -25.72
CA GLU A 533 -26.19 35.76 -26.21
C GLU A 533 -27.17 36.08 -25.05
N ARG A 534 -27.01 35.47 -23.88
CA ARG A 534 -27.84 35.78 -22.69
C ARG A 534 -27.52 37.14 -22.04
N GLU A 535 -26.33 37.68 -22.24
CA GLU A 535 -25.96 39.03 -21.78
C GLU A 535 -26.39 40.08 -22.80
N GLU A 536 -26.25 39.82 -24.11
CA GLU A 536 -26.79 40.67 -25.18
C GLU A 536 -28.32 40.74 -25.14
N ASP A 537 -29.03 39.65 -24.86
CA ASP A 537 -30.50 39.66 -24.70
C ASP A 537 -30.94 40.48 -23.48
N LYS A 538 -30.14 40.49 -22.40
CA LYS A 538 -30.42 41.29 -21.19
C LYS A 538 -30.06 42.77 -21.32
N GLU A 539 -29.10 43.11 -22.19
CA GLU A 539 -28.82 44.50 -22.55
C GLU A 539 -29.85 45.03 -23.57
N ASN A 540 -30.32 44.19 -24.50
CA ASN A 540 -31.39 44.56 -25.43
C ASN A 540 -32.76 44.73 -24.74
N GLU A 541 -33.09 43.98 -23.69
CA GLU A 541 -34.31 44.19 -22.90
C GLU A 541 -34.29 45.46 -22.02
N LYS A 542 -33.12 46.09 -21.79
CA LYS A 542 -33.00 47.34 -21.01
C LYS A 542 -32.85 48.60 -21.87
N GLY A 543 -32.83 48.45 -23.20
CA GLY A 543 -32.64 49.54 -24.15
C GLY A 543 -33.90 50.33 -24.54
N ASP A 544 -35.11 49.79 -24.31
CA ASP A 544 -36.34 50.31 -24.94
C ASP A 544 -37.26 51.15 -24.02
N ASP A 545 -36.79 51.57 -22.84
CA ASP A 545 -37.54 52.50 -21.97
C ASP A 545 -36.89 53.88 -21.94
N LYS A 546 -36.96 54.63 -23.06
CA LYS A 546 -36.88 56.11 -23.11
C LYS A 546 -37.12 56.65 -24.52
N GLU A 547 -38.37 57.00 -24.82
CA GLU A 547 -38.80 58.24 -25.50
C GLU A 547 -40.24 58.10 -25.99
N ALA A 548 -41.18 58.79 -25.32
CA ALA A 548 -42.26 59.57 -25.92
C ALA A 548 -43.28 59.96 -24.82
N GLN A 549 -43.11 61.19 -24.31
CA GLN A 549 -44.19 61.94 -23.68
C GLN A 549 -45.03 62.65 -24.75
N ASP A 550 -46.29 62.91 -24.37
CA ASP A 550 -47.26 63.87 -24.90
C ASP A 550 -48.22 63.41 -26.01
N GLN A 551 -49.45 63.01 -25.62
CA GLN A 551 -50.66 63.85 -25.82
C GLN A 551 -51.91 63.24 -25.16
N GLU A 552 -52.64 64.09 -24.44
CA GLU A 552 -53.93 63.82 -23.78
C GLU A 552 -55.11 63.63 -24.75
N SER A 553 -56.12 62.88 -24.28
CA SER A 553 -57.55 63.27 -24.23
C SER A 553 -58.55 62.29 -24.86
N GLN A 554 -59.41 61.75 -23.97
CA GLN A 554 -60.85 61.43 -24.14
C GLN A 554 -61.26 60.43 -25.25
N THR A 555 -61.93 59.33 -24.89
CA THR A 555 -63.41 59.22 -24.79
C THR A 555 -63.81 57.74 -24.67
N GLU A 556 -64.91 57.56 -23.94
CA GLU A 556 -65.67 56.36 -23.59
C GLU A 556 -66.36 55.65 -24.78
N ALA A 557 -66.63 54.34 -24.59
CA ALA A 557 -67.61 53.49 -25.28
C ALA A 557 -67.50 53.27 -26.80
N ASP A 558 -67.19 52.02 -27.22
CA ASP A 558 -68.20 51.12 -27.82
C ASP A 558 -67.59 49.75 -28.17
N LYS A 559 -68.34 48.69 -27.87
CA LYS A 559 -68.14 47.34 -28.40
C LYS A 559 -68.69 47.30 -29.84
N PRO A 560 -68.05 46.55 -30.75
CA PRO A 560 -68.78 45.39 -31.25
C PRO A 560 -67.93 44.13 -31.42
N GLU A 561 -68.64 43.01 -31.39
CA GLU A 561 -68.20 41.63 -31.65
C GLU A 561 -67.67 41.38 -33.07
N SER A 562 -67.12 40.17 -33.23
CA SER A 562 -66.72 39.45 -34.46
C SER A 562 -65.22 39.61 -34.79
N LYS A 563 -64.40 38.57 -34.97
CA LYS A 563 -64.55 37.16 -35.36
C LYS A 563 -63.31 36.39 -34.87
N PRO A 564 -63.37 35.05 -34.72
CA PRO A 564 -62.21 34.25 -34.32
C PRO A 564 -61.21 34.10 -35.47
N GLU A 565 -59.94 34.40 -35.19
CA GLU A 565 -58.81 34.03 -36.05
C GLU A 565 -58.49 32.53 -35.90
N PRO A 566 -58.00 31.89 -36.98
CA PRO A 566 -58.02 30.44 -37.13
C PRO A 566 -56.95 29.74 -36.27
N GLU A 567 -57.34 28.60 -35.72
CA GLU A 567 -56.44 27.61 -35.11
C GLU A 567 -55.27 27.30 -36.05
N ALA A 568 -54.05 27.51 -35.54
CA ALA A 568 -52.84 27.04 -36.18
C ALA A 568 -52.93 25.51 -36.34
N LYS A 569 -52.75 25.04 -37.58
CA LYS A 569 -52.66 23.61 -37.88
C LYS A 569 -51.51 23.00 -37.07
N PRO A 570 -51.71 21.83 -36.44
CA PRO A 570 -50.61 21.11 -35.81
C PRO A 570 -49.58 20.72 -36.88
N GLU A 571 -48.31 20.96 -36.59
CA GLU A 571 -47.19 20.46 -37.39
C GLU A 571 -47.27 18.93 -37.48
N PRO A 572 -46.97 18.33 -38.64
CA PRO A 572 -46.97 16.89 -38.80
C PRO A 572 -45.90 16.26 -37.89
N GLU A 573 -46.29 15.24 -37.12
CA GLU A 573 -45.36 14.40 -36.36
C GLU A 573 -44.24 13.88 -37.27
N PRO A 574 -42.97 13.90 -36.83
CA PRO A 574 -41.88 13.33 -37.59
C PRO A 574 -42.11 11.82 -37.78
N GLU A 575 -41.97 11.35 -39.03
CA GLU A 575 -42.01 9.92 -39.34
C GLU A 575 -40.97 9.16 -38.50
N PRO A 576 -41.34 8.02 -37.89
CA PRO A 576 -40.41 7.25 -37.07
C PRO A 576 -39.26 6.74 -37.93
N GLU A 577 -38.03 7.01 -37.50
CA GLU A 577 -36.83 6.52 -38.17
C GLU A 577 -36.83 4.98 -38.27
N PRO A 578 -36.38 4.40 -39.41
CA PRO A 578 -36.40 2.96 -39.61
C PRO A 578 -35.53 2.24 -38.58
N ILE A 579 -36.11 1.31 -37.84
CA ILE A 579 -35.42 0.47 -36.86
C ILE A 579 -34.45 -0.47 -37.60
N LEU A 580 -33.15 -0.28 -37.40
CA LEU A 580 -32.10 -1.19 -37.88
C LEU A 580 -32.09 -2.49 -37.06
N LEU A 581 -32.64 -3.56 -37.63
CA LEU A 581 -32.60 -4.91 -37.05
C LEU A 581 -31.22 -5.53 -37.25
N THR A 582 -30.45 -5.67 -36.17
CA THR A 582 -29.12 -6.31 -36.18
C THR A 582 -29.21 -7.63 -35.41
N TYR A 583 -28.80 -8.74 -36.04
CA TYR A 583 -28.72 -10.06 -35.41
C TYR A 583 -27.28 -10.55 -35.39
N VAL A 584 -26.86 -11.16 -34.28
CA VAL A 584 -25.54 -11.79 -34.13
C VAL A 584 -25.75 -13.24 -33.75
N CYS A 585 -25.22 -14.16 -34.55
CA CYS A 585 -25.25 -15.60 -34.29
C CYS A 585 -23.84 -16.13 -34.02
N ARG A 586 -23.70 -16.97 -32.98
CA ARG A 586 -22.44 -17.62 -32.61
C ARG A 586 -22.63 -19.12 -32.48
N ALA A 587 -21.73 -19.91 -33.09
CA ALA A 587 -21.63 -21.35 -32.88
C ALA A 587 -20.50 -21.68 -31.89
N PHE A 588 -20.72 -22.65 -31.00
CA PHE A 588 -19.78 -23.02 -29.93
C PHE A 588 -18.89 -24.23 -30.27
N SER A 589 -19.15 -24.94 -31.36
CA SER A 589 -18.34 -26.08 -31.80
C SER A 589 -18.16 -26.13 -33.32
N GLY A 590 -16.92 -25.94 -33.79
CA GLY A 590 -16.55 -25.95 -35.20
C GLY A 590 -15.42 -24.97 -35.53
N ASN A 591 -14.56 -25.34 -36.47
CA ASN A 591 -13.33 -24.65 -36.93
C ASN A 591 -13.47 -23.10 -36.94
N PRO A 592 -12.56 -22.31 -36.31
CA PRO A 592 -12.72 -20.87 -36.06
C PRO A 592 -12.67 -19.94 -37.29
N ASP A 593 -12.70 -20.48 -38.51
CA ASP A 593 -12.54 -19.72 -39.76
C ASP A 593 -13.87 -19.31 -40.43
N PHE A 594 -15.02 -19.37 -39.75
CA PHE A 594 -16.29 -18.89 -40.33
C PHE A 594 -16.68 -17.49 -39.83
N SER A 595 -16.88 -16.61 -40.81
CA SER A 595 -17.06 -15.16 -40.73
C SER A 595 -18.25 -14.70 -39.88
N TYR A 596 -18.05 -13.62 -39.12
CA TYR A 596 -19.12 -12.78 -38.59
C TYR A 596 -19.92 -12.18 -39.76
N TYR A 597 -21.25 -12.28 -39.73
CA TYR A 597 -22.11 -11.52 -40.62
C TYR A 597 -22.76 -10.38 -39.85
N THR A 598 -22.30 -9.16 -40.09
CA THR A 598 -22.98 -7.92 -39.70
C THR A 598 -23.71 -7.40 -40.93
N GLY A 599 -25.03 -7.54 -40.98
CA GLY A 599 -25.84 -6.87 -42.00
C GLY A 599 -26.04 -5.42 -41.62
N GLY A 600 -25.37 -4.49 -42.29
CA GLY A 600 -25.60 -3.05 -42.20
C GLY A 600 -25.51 -2.41 -43.57
N VAL A 601 -26.69 -2.06 -44.13
CA VAL A 601 -27.02 -1.14 -45.25
C VAL A 601 -25.95 -0.91 -46.34
N ILE A 602 -26.17 -1.30 -47.60
CA ILE A 602 -27.14 -0.70 -48.54
C ILE A 602 -27.68 -1.79 -49.51
N GLY A 603 -29.00 -1.95 -49.60
CA GLY A 603 -29.65 -2.59 -50.76
C GLY A 603 -29.66 -4.12 -50.86
N GLY A 604 -29.81 -4.87 -49.75
CA GLY A 604 -29.99 -6.33 -49.78
C GLY A 604 -31.43 -6.76 -49.49
N ASN A 605 -31.97 -7.71 -50.27
CA ASN A 605 -33.30 -8.29 -50.04
C ASN A 605 -33.25 -9.31 -48.87
N LEU A 606 -34.33 -9.41 -48.09
CA LEU A 606 -34.49 -10.20 -46.85
C LEU A 606 -34.06 -11.68 -47.00
N SER A 607 -34.08 -12.21 -48.22
CA SER A 607 -33.65 -13.58 -48.56
C SER A 607 -32.15 -13.84 -48.44
N GLN A 608 -31.33 -12.80 -48.18
CA GLN A 608 -29.87 -12.94 -48.02
C GLN A 608 -29.41 -13.10 -46.56
N ALA A 609 -30.25 -12.78 -45.57
CA ALA A 609 -29.91 -12.96 -44.15
C ALA A 609 -30.17 -14.37 -43.61
N THR A 610 -30.76 -15.26 -44.42
CA THR A 610 -31.32 -16.57 -43.99
C THR A 610 -30.48 -17.77 -44.41
N ARG A 611 -29.14 -17.75 -44.25
CA ARG A 611 -28.33 -18.98 -44.33
C ARG A 611 -27.28 -19.07 -43.24
N PHE A 612 -27.73 -19.36 -42.03
CA PHE A 612 -26.91 -20.03 -41.03
C PHE A 612 -27.42 -21.47 -40.93
N GLN A 613 -26.62 -22.45 -41.36
CA GLN A 613 -26.99 -23.87 -41.32
C GLN A 613 -26.13 -24.58 -40.26
N THR A 614 -26.76 -25.06 -39.20
CA THR A 614 -26.16 -25.94 -38.19
C THR A 614 -27.06 -27.15 -37.96
N LYS A 615 -26.47 -28.30 -37.62
CA LYS A 615 -27.19 -29.57 -37.38
C LYS A 615 -27.66 -29.74 -35.93
N SER A 616 -27.43 -28.75 -35.07
CA SER A 616 -27.67 -28.86 -33.63
C SER A 616 -28.15 -27.53 -33.06
N SER A 617 -29.30 -27.55 -32.38
CA SER A 617 -29.89 -26.38 -31.71
C SER A 617 -29.25 -26.06 -30.36
N SER A 618 -28.45 -26.97 -29.80
CA SER A 618 -27.72 -26.75 -28.55
C SER A 618 -26.33 -26.14 -28.75
N ASP A 619 -25.84 -26.06 -29.99
CA ASP A 619 -24.47 -25.64 -30.31
C ASP A 619 -24.37 -24.23 -30.92
N ALA A 620 -25.47 -23.49 -30.99
CA ALA A 620 -25.49 -22.10 -31.47
C ALA A 620 -26.48 -21.22 -30.71
N SER A 621 -26.18 -19.92 -30.63
CA SER A 621 -27.04 -18.90 -30.03
C SER A 621 -27.10 -17.68 -30.94
N CYS A 622 -28.29 -17.09 -31.13
CA CYS A 622 -28.49 -15.85 -31.88
C CYS A 622 -29.19 -14.81 -31.00
N SER A 623 -28.73 -13.56 -31.03
CA SER A 623 -29.37 -12.43 -30.32
C SER A 623 -29.39 -11.16 -31.18
N GLY A 624 -30.47 -10.39 -31.13
CA GLY A 624 -30.62 -9.14 -31.88
C GLY A 624 -31.78 -8.27 -31.39
N ARG A 625 -31.75 -6.97 -31.72
CA ARG A 625 -32.81 -5.99 -31.36
C ARG A 625 -33.96 -6.11 -32.38
N GLY A 626 -35.20 -6.22 -31.89
CA GLY A 626 -36.43 -6.38 -32.69
C GLY A 626 -36.89 -7.82 -32.97
N ALA A 627 -36.36 -8.80 -32.24
CA ALA A 627 -36.95 -10.13 -32.21
C ALA A 627 -38.29 -10.11 -31.44
N GLY A 628 -39.40 -10.08 -32.17
CA GLY A 628 -40.76 -10.24 -31.62
C GLY A 628 -41.53 -8.96 -31.30
N SER A 629 -41.07 -7.79 -31.74
CA SER A 629 -41.87 -6.55 -31.67
C SER A 629 -42.48 -6.29 -33.05
N ASP A 630 -43.81 -6.49 -33.13
CA ASP A 630 -44.75 -6.08 -34.20
C ASP A 630 -45.54 -7.21 -34.87
N GLY A 631 -46.02 -8.18 -34.07
CA GLY A 631 -47.17 -9.01 -34.47
C GLY A 631 -46.95 -10.02 -35.59
N GLU A 632 -45.77 -10.10 -36.20
CA GLU A 632 -45.38 -11.18 -37.11
C GLU A 632 -44.67 -12.30 -36.33
N GLU A 633 -45.06 -13.55 -36.61
CA GLU A 633 -44.50 -14.74 -35.96
C GLU A 633 -42.97 -14.75 -36.11
N THR A 634 -42.27 -14.91 -34.98
CA THR A 634 -40.82 -15.14 -34.96
C THR A 634 -40.50 -16.30 -35.90
N THR A 635 -39.76 -16.03 -36.98
CA THR A 635 -39.21 -17.11 -37.82
C THR A 635 -38.19 -17.87 -37.00
N VAL A 636 -38.64 -18.99 -36.44
CA VAL A 636 -37.80 -19.95 -35.72
C VAL A 636 -36.67 -20.34 -36.68
N PRO A 637 -35.39 -20.33 -36.26
CA PRO A 637 -34.30 -20.78 -37.10
C PRO A 637 -34.58 -22.20 -37.62
N GLN A 638 -34.51 -22.38 -38.95
CA GLN A 638 -34.65 -23.71 -39.53
C GLN A 638 -33.37 -24.52 -39.28
N PHE A 639 -33.49 -25.51 -38.40
CA PHE A 639 -32.49 -26.54 -38.18
C PHE A 639 -32.67 -27.65 -39.22
N LEU A 640 -31.58 -28.16 -39.81
CA LEU A 640 -31.62 -29.33 -40.70
C LEU A 640 -31.54 -30.63 -39.91
#